data_AF-A0A8H6M718-F1
#
_entry.id   AF-A0A8H6M718-F1
#
_cell.length_a   1.000
_cell.length_b   1.000
_cell.length_c   1.000
_cell.angle_alpha   90.00
_cell.angle_beta   90.00
_cell.angle_gamma   90.00
#
_symmetry.space_group_name_H-M   'P 1'
#
loop_
_entity.id
_entity.type
_entity.pdbx_description
1 polymer ?
#
loop_
_entity_poly.entity_id
_entity_poly.type
_entity_poly.pdbx_seq_one_letter_code
_entity_poly.pdbx_strand_id
1 'polypeptide(L)'
;MPGSMPRPSRKKKQAAAKESLSRQSHQRTVHPRSAPAAVPAPASEPEQPATSLCSTLEEDQITRCTRNATFGQPEQPDRCWEHFNEHYLHYTKYKDAQKKAARLIGGREMLTDGEIAKCMSREEVIRNMAWVSKYVKAIGIEKTEREIHSKRFFLEVERGGGHKHRIKVLYKKIEIAQQVLTKLTERKLCIEEDLDAERRASLLQSQWKKDGRAPSQSSHAQGDMASVSRGAFPWADGTARNVNIPEGKVAENPIRVEENLQAERRPSLPQSRSTNNGQTLSQSAQGQGATTASAGRGTSTYYTNDTTGNVGISGGKLEHSTRLANHSDVESLPRLNVIEPSWVEVLMAQPERHLAEKKMILEKMIQESKESFDLATEVERDAVATAVGQGRSTSANDTTGNVGIPEGKVTEVPRRFADQSDVESRPHLRVIRPAGVEVTRAQRHLAEKKKMLEKVMRSKEYLERETQLVEEHAVAKASKAARDILYLAIERVGRGRLGVSNASTPMPIYPGVLGIWGYTRQVQRALSESINEAIGIADYKARIATEAGIEELKELENKCLPVGLKRCTVVVVSQPYTGPKGVIGQTDPGTFSHDGNAAGGLYGRGQVPSQPSRSGLRIASVGLGVLTLVRGPILSARAILKNIARVADLLSNDIARKWVASIIGAATLGATAYFILDLPNSIPLMVGRRHIASLPALYVEYRAARVGEEARKLLSHVGHDIRERYMTVANQLLDEVRGIEDAEREARKAQA
;
A
#
# COMPACT_ATOMS: atom_id res chain seq x y z
N MET A 1 7.89 -57.53 24.37
CA MET A 1 8.49 -57.31 25.71
C MET A 1 9.85 -56.64 25.50
N PRO A 2 10.03 -55.40 25.99
CA PRO A 2 11.08 -54.50 25.52
C PRO A 2 12.39 -54.58 26.32
N GLY A 3 13.51 -54.50 25.62
CA GLY A 3 14.85 -54.37 26.20
C GLY A 3 15.18 -52.92 26.54
N SER A 4 15.42 -52.67 27.81
CA SER A 4 15.87 -51.41 28.39
C SER A 4 17.39 -51.25 28.22
N MET A 5 17.82 -50.08 27.76
CA MET A 5 19.22 -49.65 27.82
C MET A 5 19.30 -48.22 28.40
N PRO A 6 20.38 -47.88 29.12
CA PRO A 6 20.33 -46.90 30.21
C PRO A 6 20.80 -45.48 29.82
N ARG A 7 20.30 -44.50 30.59
CA ARG A 7 20.77 -43.10 30.64
C ARG A 7 22.16 -42.99 31.28
N PRO A 8 23.07 -42.13 30.79
CA PRO A 8 24.21 -41.67 31.57
C PRO A 8 23.84 -40.47 32.45
N SER A 9 24.21 -40.60 33.72
CA SER A 9 24.16 -39.57 34.75
C SER A 9 25.46 -38.76 34.76
N ARG A 10 25.39 -37.44 34.94
CA ARG A 10 26.57 -36.62 35.27
C ARG A 10 26.25 -35.70 36.44
N LYS A 11 26.78 -36.08 37.60
CA LYS A 11 26.76 -35.35 38.88
C LYS A 11 27.92 -34.34 38.95
N LYS A 12 27.65 -33.28 39.72
CA LYS A 12 28.56 -32.52 40.62
C LYS A 12 29.74 -31.72 40.02
N LYS A 13 29.67 -30.39 40.18
CA LYS A 13 30.74 -29.57 40.76
C LYS A 13 30.17 -28.25 41.31
N GLN A 14 30.12 -28.15 42.64
CA GLN A 14 29.99 -26.91 43.39
C GLN A 14 31.01 -26.98 44.54
N ALA A 15 31.45 -25.79 44.96
CA ALA A 15 32.20 -25.42 46.16
C ALA A 15 33.73 -25.55 46.14
N ALA A 16 34.41 -24.39 46.13
CA ALA A 16 35.48 -24.04 47.08
C ALA A 16 35.92 -22.58 46.84
N ALA A 17 35.75 -21.71 47.85
CA ALA A 17 36.69 -20.65 48.28
C ALA A 17 35.99 -19.61 49.20
N LYS A 18 36.15 -19.82 50.50
CA LYS A 18 36.04 -18.84 51.59
C LYS A 18 37.19 -19.17 52.55
N GLU A 19 38.10 -18.22 52.83
CA GLU A 19 38.52 -17.80 54.18
C GLU A 19 39.82 -16.98 54.22
N SER A 20 39.91 -16.15 55.29
CA SER A 20 41.03 -15.35 55.85
C SER A 20 41.29 -14.00 55.15
N LEU A 21 41.49 -12.84 55.80
CA LEU A 21 41.88 -12.41 57.17
C LEU A 21 41.04 -11.16 57.56
N SER A 22 40.61 -10.86 58.80
CA SER A 22 41.25 -10.67 60.12
C SER A 22 41.98 -9.33 60.36
N ARG A 23 41.42 -8.53 61.30
CA ARG A 23 42.02 -7.56 62.27
C ARG A 23 42.36 -6.09 61.90
N GLN A 24 41.70 -5.15 62.61
CA GLN A 24 42.20 -4.01 63.45
C GLN A 24 41.10 -2.92 63.50
N SER A 25 40.33 -2.70 64.59
CA SER A 25 40.58 -2.10 65.92
C SER A 25 40.92 -0.60 65.95
N HIS A 26 40.02 0.17 66.60
CA HIS A 26 40.16 1.46 67.28
C HIS A 26 40.43 2.75 66.47
N GLN A 27 39.48 3.70 66.52
CA GLN A 27 39.59 4.88 67.42
C GLN A 27 38.29 5.69 67.49
N ARG A 28 38.16 6.42 68.59
CA ARG A 28 36.97 7.06 69.17
C ARG A 28 37.35 8.51 69.45
N THR A 29 36.63 9.49 68.90
CA THR A 29 36.72 10.93 69.25
C THR A 29 35.36 11.58 68.90
N VAL A 30 34.47 11.83 69.86
CA VAL A 30 34.29 13.06 70.70
C VAL A 30 33.80 14.29 69.89
N HIS A 31 32.60 14.75 70.25
CA HIS A 31 31.91 15.98 69.80
C HIS A 31 32.66 17.28 70.19
N PRO A 32 32.36 18.44 69.54
CA PRO A 32 31.42 19.41 70.14
C PRO A 32 30.51 20.10 69.08
N ARG A 33 29.22 20.33 69.34
CA ARG A 33 28.57 21.46 70.06
C ARG A 33 28.64 22.81 69.31
N SER A 34 27.48 23.12 68.73
CA SER A 34 26.82 24.39 68.36
C SER A 34 27.53 25.74 68.56
N ALA A 35 27.48 26.57 67.51
CA ALA A 35 27.48 28.04 67.57
C ALA A 35 26.37 28.60 66.66
N PRO A 36 25.72 29.74 67.01
CA PRO A 36 24.56 30.26 66.29
C PRO A 36 24.88 31.38 65.28
N ALA A 37 24.01 31.45 64.26
CA ALA A 37 23.55 32.63 63.51
C ALA A 37 24.57 33.47 62.69
N ALA A 38 24.50 33.28 61.37
CA ALA A 38 24.67 34.35 60.39
C ALA A 38 23.46 34.34 59.44
N VAL A 39 22.81 35.48 59.26
CA VAL A 39 21.66 35.67 58.38
C VAL A 39 22.11 35.52 56.92
N PRO A 40 21.61 34.55 56.14
CA PRO A 40 21.95 34.43 54.73
C PRO A 40 21.23 35.52 53.91
N ALA A 41 21.96 36.09 52.97
CA ALA A 41 21.48 36.99 51.94
C ALA A 41 20.23 36.42 51.20
N PRO A 42 19.35 37.28 50.64
CA PRO A 42 18.13 36.84 49.97
C PRO A 42 18.48 35.81 48.89
N ALA A 43 17.91 34.61 49.05
CA ALA A 43 18.08 33.49 48.14
C ALA A 43 17.70 33.92 46.71
N SER A 44 18.68 33.95 45.82
CA SER A 44 18.44 34.00 44.38
C SER A 44 17.47 32.88 44.01
N GLU A 45 16.41 33.21 43.27
CA GLU A 45 15.46 32.21 42.74
C GLU A 45 16.23 31.01 42.16
N PRO A 46 15.82 29.77 42.47
CA PRO A 46 16.48 28.59 41.95
C PRO A 46 16.44 28.65 40.42
N GLU A 47 17.63 28.77 39.82
CA GLU A 47 17.84 28.70 38.37
C GLU A 47 17.07 27.49 37.84
N GLN A 48 16.01 27.72 37.06
CA GLN A 48 15.22 26.63 36.51
C GLN A 48 16.16 25.78 35.63
N PRO A 49 16.28 24.47 35.88
CA PRO A 49 17.18 23.63 35.12
C PRO A 49 16.80 23.73 33.65
N ALA A 50 17.77 24.07 32.80
CA ALA A 50 17.58 24.22 31.37
C ALA A 50 16.86 22.96 30.83
N THR A 51 15.62 23.12 30.37
CA THR A 51 14.84 22.01 29.83
C THR A 51 15.51 21.49 28.56
N SER A 52 16.03 20.27 28.61
CA SER A 52 16.66 19.63 27.45
C SER A 52 15.62 19.39 26.35
N LEU A 53 16.02 19.54 25.08
CA LEU A 53 15.18 19.17 23.94
C LEU A 53 15.24 17.65 23.72
N CYS A 54 14.17 17.09 23.17
CA CYS A 54 14.08 15.67 22.84
C CYS A 54 15.15 15.30 21.80
N SER A 55 15.95 14.29 22.13
CA SER A 55 17.07 13.82 21.31
C SER A 55 16.66 12.83 20.21
N THR A 56 15.38 12.47 20.14
CA THR A 56 14.83 11.54 19.14
C THR A 56 14.75 12.19 17.76
N LEU A 57 15.09 11.42 16.73
CA LEU A 57 14.90 11.81 15.33
C LEU A 57 13.43 11.63 14.92
N GLU A 58 12.90 12.57 14.16
CA GLU A 58 11.59 12.49 13.52
C GLU A 58 11.59 11.41 12.42
N GLU A 59 10.45 11.21 11.76
CA GLU A 59 10.28 10.13 10.77
C GLU A 59 11.24 10.21 9.58
N ASP A 60 11.70 11.43 9.29
CA ASP A 60 12.66 11.75 8.24
C ASP A 60 14.10 11.30 8.55
N GLN A 61 14.36 10.83 9.77
CA GLN A 61 15.68 10.40 10.28
C GLN A 61 16.74 11.51 10.28
N ILE A 62 16.35 12.77 10.08
CA ILE A 62 17.28 13.91 9.95
C ILE A 62 16.92 14.99 10.96
N THR A 63 15.62 15.28 11.12
CA THR A 63 15.14 16.35 11.99
C THR A 63 15.06 15.83 13.41
N ARG A 64 15.65 16.57 14.37
CA ARG A 64 15.48 16.28 15.80
C ARG A 64 14.17 16.87 16.29
N CYS A 65 13.50 16.15 17.18
CA CYS A 65 12.28 16.62 17.81
C CYS A 65 12.51 17.94 18.57
N THR A 66 11.73 18.97 18.25
CA THR A 66 11.82 20.30 18.90
C THR A 66 11.09 20.39 20.24
N ARG A 67 10.49 19.29 20.72
CA ARG A 67 9.75 19.29 21.99
C ARG A 67 10.68 19.05 23.17
N ASN A 68 10.35 19.63 24.31
CA ASN A 68 11.10 19.41 25.55
C ASN A 68 11.06 17.93 25.95
N ALA A 69 12.21 17.41 26.38
CA ALA A 69 12.32 16.08 26.93
C ALA A 69 11.71 16.05 28.33
N THR A 70 10.84 15.08 28.57
CA THR A 70 10.10 14.90 29.84
C THR A 70 10.26 13.49 30.40
N PHE A 71 10.85 12.57 29.64
CA PHE A 71 11.07 11.17 29.99
C PHE A 71 12.51 10.77 29.67
N GLY A 72 13.06 9.85 30.45
CA GLY A 72 14.46 9.42 30.38
C GLY A 72 14.99 9.10 31.77
N GLN A 73 16.31 9.13 31.96
CA GLN A 73 16.88 9.10 33.30
C GLN A 73 16.47 10.38 34.06
N PRO A 74 16.16 10.32 35.36
CA PRO A 74 15.66 11.47 36.12
C PRO A 74 16.63 12.66 36.10
N GLU A 75 17.93 12.40 35.95
CA GLU A 75 18.98 13.43 35.85
C GLU A 75 19.07 14.05 34.45
N GLN A 76 18.65 13.33 33.40
CA GLN A 76 18.74 13.75 32.00
C GLN A 76 17.59 13.14 31.19
N PRO A 77 16.41 13.81 31.15
CA PRO A 77 15.36 13.38 30.23
C PRO A 77 15.87 13.58 28.80
N ASP A 78 15.81 12.51 28.01
CA ASP A 78 16.29 12.47 26.62
C ASP A 78 15.13 12.51 25.61
N ARG A 79 13.89 12.22 26.06
CA ARG A 79 12.73 12.02 25.18
C ARG A 79 11.51 12.81 25.64
N CYS A 80 10.75 13.33 24.69
CA CYS A 80 9.40 13.82 24.96
C CYS A 80 8.43 12.63 25.16
N TRP A 81 7.26 12.89 25.76
CA TRP A 81 6.24 11.87 26.01
C TRP A 81 5.85 11.03 24.78
N GLU A 82 5.68 11.70 23.63
CA GLU A 82 5.26 11.02 22.40
C GLU A 82 6.32 10.04 21.92
N HIS A 83 7.58 10.47 21.82
CA HIS A 83 8.68 9.60 21.44
C HIS A 83 9.00 8.52 22.47
N PHE A 84 8.74 8.76 23.76
CA PHE A 84 8.81 7.72 24.77
C PHE A 84 7.75 6.62 24.53
N ASN A 85 6.52 7.01 24.23
CA ASN A 85 5.43 6.08 23.94
C ASN A 85 5.68 5.30 22.64
N GLU A 86 6.18 5.96 21.59
CA GLU A 86 6.58 5.29 20.35
C GLU A 86 7.73 4.31 20.57
N HIS A 87 8.75 4.71 21.35
CA HIS A 87 9.85 3.83 21.73
C HIS A 87 9.33 2.57 22.43
N TYR A 88 8.44 2.74 23.40
CA TYR A 88 7.81 1.63 24.12
C TYR A 88 6.94 0.75 23.21
N LEU A 89 6.19 1.34 22.28
CA LEU A 89 5.36 0.63 21.32
C LEU A 89 6.21 -0.26 20.41
N HIS A 90 7.24 0.30 19.76
CA HIS A 90 8.14 -0.47 18.89
C HIS A 90 8.93 -1.52 19.67
N TYR A 91 9.37 -1.19 20.89
CA TYR A 91 10.01 -2.14 21.80
C TYR A 91 9.13 -3.36 22.08
N THR A 92 7.89 -3.11 22.47
CA THR A 92 6.91 -4.15 22.80
C THR A 92 6.60 -5.02 21.58
N LYS A 93 6.36 -4.39 20.41
CA LYS A 93 6.09 -5.10 19.15
C LYS A 93 7.21 -6.05 18.77
N TYR A 94 8.47 -5.61 18.75
CA TYR A 94 9.55 -6.50 18.36
C TYR A 94 9.79 -7.60 19.42
N LYS A 95 9.59 -7.32 20.71
CA LYS A 95 9.71 -8.33 21.78
C LYS A 95 8.63 -9.40 21.67
N ASP A 96 7.41 -9.01 21.34
CA ASP A 96 6.30 -9.95 21.15
C ASP A 96 6.47 -10.75 19.86
N ALA A 97 6.94 -10.12 18.78
CA ALA A 97 7.34 -10.82 17.56
C ALA A 97 8.46 -11.83 17.82
N GLN A 98 9.47 -11.45 18.62
CA GLN A 98 10.55 -12.34 19.05
C GLN A 98 10.02 -13.55 19.84
N LYS A 99 9.13 -13.32 20.82
CA LYS A 99 8.48 -14.40 21.58
C LYS A 99 7.65 -15.30 20.67
N LYS A 100 6.93 -14.73 19.70
CA LYS A 100 6.14 -15.48 18.72
C LYS A 100 7.02 -16.34 17.82
N ALA A 101 8.12 -15.79 17.31
CA ALA A 101 9.09 -16.54 16.52
C ALA A 101 9.73 -17.67 17.34
N ALA A 102 10.07 -17.42 18.61
CA ALA A 102 10.60 -18.44 19.52
C ALA A 102 9.58 -19.56 19.81
N ARG A 103 8.31 -19.23 20.02
CA ARG A 103 7.21 -20.20 20.19
C ARG A 103 6.98 -21.04 18.94
N LEU A 104 7.07 -20.42 17.75
CA LEU A 104 6.90 -21.12 16.47
C LEU A 104 8.04 -22.10 16.21
N ILE A 105 9.28 -21.72 16.50
CA ILE A 105 10.43 -22.62 16.47
C ILE A 105 10.25 -23.74 17.50
N GLY A 106 9.89 -23.42 18.74
CA GLY A 106 9.61 -24.42 19.78
C GLY A 106 10.75 -25.42 20.02
N GLY A 107 11.99 -25.03 19.71
CA GLY A 107 13.18 -25.90 19.73
C GLY A 107 13.38 -26.77 18.49
N ARG A 108 12.45 -26.76 17.52
CA ARG A 108 12.64 -27.41 16.22
C ARG A 108 13.61 -26.60 15.36
N GLU A 109 14.53 -27.30 14.71
CA GLU A 109 15.35 -26.72 13.65
C GLU A 109 14.50 -26.49 12.39
N MET A 110 14.98 -25.62 11.50
CA MET A 110 14.34 -25.44 10.21
C MET A 110 14.46 -26.74 9.41
N LEU A 111 13.42 -27.11 8.66
CA LEU A 111 13.42 -28.32 7.83
C LEU A 111 14.64 -28.34 6.91
N THR A 112 15.40 -29.43 7.00
CA THR A 112 16.52 -29.72 6.11
C THR A 112 16.02 -30.30 4.80
N ASP A 113 16.83 -30.22 3.74
CA ASP A 113 16.47 -30.76 2.42
C ASP A 113 16.09 -32.24 2.47
N GLY A 114 16.79 -33.02 3.31
CA GLY A 114 16.49 -34.44 3.52
C GLY A 114 15.16 -34.69 4.22
N GLU A 115 14.70 -33.79 5.09
CA GLU A 115 13.37 -33.86 5.70
C GLU A 115 12.27 -33.47 4.71
N ILE A 116 12.52 -32.45 3.87
CA ILE A 116 11.60 -32.02 2.81
C ILE A 116 11.40 -33.16 1.80
N ALA A 117 12.47 -33.85 1.41
CA ALA A 117 12.40 -35.00 0.50
C ALA A 117 11.59 -36.17 1.08
N LYS A 118 11.60 -36.35 2.40
CA LYS A 118 10.83 -37.40 3.10
C LYS A 118 9.34 -37.08 3.24
N CYS A 119 8.91 -35.85 3.00
CA CYS A 119 7.48 -35.54 2.95
C CYS A 119 6.87 -36.21 1.72
N MET A 120 6.08 -37.26 1.95
CA MET A 120 5.40 -38.03 0.90
C MET A 120 3.95 -37.60 0.69
N SER A 121 3.33 -36.95 1.69
CA SER A 121 1.93 -36.53 1.62
C SER A 121 1.79 -35.05 1.32
N ARG A 122 0.80 -34.72 0.49
CA ARG A 122 0.46 -33.33 0.13
C ARG A 122 0.08 -32.51 1.36
N GLU A 123 -0.66 -33.11 2.29
CA GLU A 123 -1.14 -32.48 3.52
C GLU A 123 0.01 -32.11 4.45
N GLU A 124 1.04 -32.95 4.55
CA GLU A 124 2.23 -32.69 5.36
C GLU A 124 3.05 -31.54 4.78
N VAL A 125 3.26 -31.52 3.45
CA VAL A 125 3.95 -30.41 2.77
C VAL A 125 3.21 -29.10 3.00
N ILE A 126 1.89 -29.06 2.81
CA ILE A 126 1.08 -27.86 3.06
C ILE A 126 1.15 -27.40 4.52
N ARG A 127 1.13 -28.34 5.48
CA ARG A 127 1.25 -28.04 6.91
C ARG A 127 2.62 -27.43 7.22
N ASN A 128 3.70 -27.97 6.67
CA ASN A 128 5.06 -27.46 6.82
C ASN A 128 5.21 -26.08 6.16
N MET A 129 4.67 -25.87 4.94
CA MET A 129 4.65 -24.57 4.27
C MET A 129 3.92 -23.51 5.11
N ALA A 130 2.77 -23.86 5.68
CA ALA A 130 2.00 -22.95 6.54
C ALA A 130 2.76 -22.58 7.82
N TRP A 131 3.50 -23.54 8.40
CA TRP A 131 4.35 -23.28 9.56
C TRP A 131 5.53 -22.36 9.21
N VAL A 132 6.30 -22.66 8.15
CA VAL A 132 7.43 -21.82 7.69
C VAL A 132 6.95 -20.41 7.36
N SER A 133 5.80 -20.28 6.67
CA SER A 133 5.21 -18.97 6.35
C SER A 133 4.85 -18.15 7.59
N LYS A 134 4.31 -18.79 8.64
CA LYS A 134 4.03 -18.11 9.92
C LYS A 134 5.33 -17.67 10.60
N TYR A 135 6.37 -18.50 10.53
CA TYR A 135 7.69 -18.18 11.08
C TYR A 135 8.32 -16.98 10.37
N VAL A 136 8.38 -16.99 9.03
CA VAL A 136 8.89 -15.89 8.19
C VAL A 136 8.19 -14.57 8.53
N LYS A 137 6.86 -14.59 8.67
CA LYS A 137 6.09 -13.39 9.05
C LYS A 137 6.49 -12.88 10.44
N ALA A 138 6.65 -13.76 11.42
CA ALA A 138 7.02 -13.35 12.79
C ALA A 138 8.43 -12.73 12.85
N ILE A 139 9.43 -13.34 12.20
CA ILE A 139 10.80 -12.79 12.17
C ILE A 139 10.91 -11.53 11.30
N GLY A 140 10.07 -11.40 10.27
CA GLY A 140 9.96 -10.19 9.46
C GLY A 140 9.52 -8.99 10.30
N ILE A 141 8.47 -9.15 11.11
CA ILE A 141 8.00 -8.13 12.05
C ILE A 141 9.10 -7.82 13.09
N GLU A 142 9.76 -8.84 13.66
CA GLU A 142 10.87 -8.61 14.60
C GLU A 142 11.97 -7.76 13.96
N LYS A 143 12.35 -8.05 12.71
CA LYS A 143 13.38 -7.31 11.98
C LYS A 143 12.97 -5.85 11.73
N THR A 144 11.80 -5.62 11.14
CA THR A 144 11.36 -4.27 10.77
C THR A 144 11.19 -3.38 12.00
N GLU A 145 10.57 -3.91 13.06
CA GLU A 145 10.35 -3.16 14.29
C GLU A 145 11.67 -2.88 15.03
N ARG A 146 12.65 -3.81 15.01
CA ARG A 146 14.01 -3.53 15.51
C ARG A 146 14.76 -2.51 14.68
N GLU A 147 14.59 -2.51 13.36
CA GLU A 147 15.22 -1.53 12.47
C GLU A 147 14.68 -0.13 12.75
N ILE A 148 13.36 0.03 12.84
CA ILE A 148 12.71 1.30 13.21
C ILE A 148 13.17 1.74 14.59
N HIS A 149 13.13 0.83 15.57
CA HIS A 149 13.55 1.11 16.93
C HIS A 149 15.03 1.51 17.00
N SER A 150 15.91 0.80 16.30
CA SER A 150 17.35 1.11 16.26
C SER A 150 17.63 2.45 15.58
N LYS A 151 16.98 2.75 14.46
CA LYS A 151 17.27 3.97 13.68
C LYS A 151 16.71 5.23 14.31
N ARG A 152 15.48 5.18 14.85
CA ARG A 152 14.83 6.37 15.42
C ARG A 152 15.38 6.75 16.79
N PHE A 153 15.73 5.74 17.60
CA PHE A 153 15.98 5.95 19.02
C PHE A 153 17.44 5.79 19.46
N PHE A 154 18.33 5.31 18.59
CA PHE A 154 19.76 5.20 18.90
C PHE A 154 20.54 5.94 17.82
N LEU A 155 21.23 7.02 18.21
CA LEU A 155 22.18 7.69 17.34
C LEU A 155 23.32 6.73 17.03
N GLU A 156 23.79 6.69 15.78
CA GLU A 156 24.80 5.72 15.29
C GLU A 156 26.10 5.67 16.10
N VAL A 157 26.34 6.69 16.93
CA VAL A 157 27.56 6.86 17.73
C VAL A 157 27.57 5.94 18.97
N GLU A 158 26.43 5.53 19.51
CA GLU A 158 26.37 4.65 20.69
C GLU A 158 26.27 3.17 20.27
N ARG A 159 27.45 2.62 19.93
CA ARG A 159 27.70 1.27 19.39
C ARG A 159 27.45 0.12 20.38
N GLY A 160 26.25 0.03 20.94
CA GLY A 160 25.73 -1.23 21.44
C GLY A 160 25.38 -2.14 20.25
N GLY A 161 26.35 -2.84 19.67
CA GLY A 161 26.22 -3.65 18.44
C GLY A 161 25.16 -4.76 18.46
N GLY A 162 24.43 -4.95 19.57
CA GLY A 162 23.40 -5.97 19.73
C GLY A 162 22.25 -5.86 18.74
N HIS A 163 21.70 -4.65 18.50
CA HIS A 163 20.59 -4.47 17.54
C HIS A 163 21.04 -4.77 16.11
N LYS A 164 22.16 -4.18 15.68
CA LYS A 164 22.74 -4.41 14.35
C LYS A 164 23.09 -5.87 14.12
N HIS A 165 23.68 -6.54 15.12
CA HIS A 165 23.98 -7.97 15.04
C HIS A 165 22.69 -8.80 14.95
N ARG A 166 21.69 -8.53 15.79
CA ARG A 166 20.40 -9.25 15.76
C ARG A 166 19.69 -9.07 14.43
N ILE A 167 19.66 -7.87 13.87
CA ILE A 167 19.06 -7.59 12.55
C ILE A 167 19.77 -8.41 11.45
N LYS A 168 21.10 -8.45 11.45
CA LYS A 168 21.88 -9.30 10.51
C LYS A 168 21.55 -10.79 10.66
N VAL A 169 21.41 -11.28 11.90
CA VAL A 169 21.01 -12.67 12.16
C VAL A 169 19.59 -12.94 11.66
N LEU A 170 18.64 -12.01 11.88
CA LEU A 170 17.27 -12.15 11.40
C LEU A 170 17.22 -12.17 9.87
N TYR A 171 18.02 -11.37 9.18
CA TYR A 171 18.13 -11.37 7.72
C TYR A 171 18.51 -12.76 7.19
N LYS A 172 19.62 -13.33 7.70
CA LYS A 172 20.05 -14.68 7.32
C LYS A 172 18.99 -15.75 7.61
N LYS A 173 18.25 -15.63 8.72
CA LYS A 173 17.16 -16.57 9.05
C LYS A 173 15.96 -16.45 8.11
N ILE A 174 15.63 -15.24 7.66
CA ILE A 174 14.57 -15.02 6.66
C ILE A 174 14.95 -15.69 5.34
N GLU A 175 16.19 -15.48 4.89
CA GLU A 175 16.72 -16.07 3.65
C GLU A 175 16.65 -17.60 3.67
N ILE A 176 17.16 -18.24 4.75
CA ILE A 176 17.08 -19.70 4.92
C ILE A 176 15.63 -20.18 4.92
N ALA A 177 14.74 -19.49 5.64
CA ALA A 177 13.33 -19.87 5.72
C ALA A 177 12.60 -19.73 4.36
N GLN A 178 12.98 -18.73 3.55
CA GLN A 178 12.46 -18.55 2.19
C GLN A 178 12.94 -19.67 1.26
N GLN A 179 14.21 -20.06 1.33
CA GLN A 179 14.74 -21.20 0.57
C GLN A 179 13.99 -22.50 0.89
N VAL A 180 13.71 -22.76 2.17
CA VAL A 180 12.91 -23.91 2.61
C VAL A 180 11.48 -23.84 2.07
N LEU A 181 10.87 -22.65 2.03
CA LEU A 181 9.52 -22.48 1.47
C LEU A 181 9.48 -22.76 -0.04
N THR A 182 10.50 -22.34 -0.78
CA THR A 182 10.65 -22.66 -2.21
C THR A 182 10.76 -24.17 -2.43
N LYS A 183 11.64 -24.85 -1.69
CA LYS A 183 11.80 -26.32 -1.78
C LYS A 183 10.54 -27.10 -1.42
N LEU A 184 9.80 -26.64 -0.40
CA LEU A 184 8.49 -27.22 -0.07
C LEU A 184 7.47 -27.00 -1.19
N THR A 185 7.52 -25.86 -1.88
CA THR A 185 6.64 -25.58 -3.02
C THR A 185 6.95 -26.49 -4.20
N GLU A 186 8.24 -26.68 -4.52
CA GLU A 186 8.69 -27.65 -5.53
C GLU A 186 8.25 -29.07 -5.17
N ARG A 187 8.45 -29.49 -3.92
CA ARG A 187 8.03 -30.81 -3.44
C ARG A 187 6.51 -31.01 -3.56
N LYS A 188 5.72 -29.97 -3.28
CA LYS A 188 4.26 -30.01 -3.44
C LYS A 188 3.88 -30.29 -4.90
N LEU A 189 4.53 -29.60 -5.86
CA LEU A 189 4.26 -29.79 -7.28
C LEU A 189 4.61 -31.22 -7.73
N CYS A 190 5.75 -31.76 -7.31
CA CYS A 190 6.12 -33.15 -7.62
C CYS A 190 5.06 -34.15 -7.10
N ILE A 191 4.57 -33.99 -5.87
CA ILE A 191 3.51 -34.87 -5.32
C ILE A 191 2.20 -34.71 -6.10
N GLU A 192 1.85 -33.49 -6.54
CA GLU A 192 0.65 -33.26 -7.35
C GLU A 192 0.76 -33.93 -8.73
N GLU A 193 1.94 -33.88 -9.36
CA GLU A 193 2.22 -34.58 -10.63
C GLU A 193 2.12 -36.11 -10.50
N ASP A 194 2.67 -36.68 -9.42
CA ASP A 194 2.58 -38.12 -9.12
C ASP A 194 1.11 -38.55 -8.93
N LEU A 195 0.32 -37.79 -8.16
CA LEU A 195 -1.10 -38.07 -7.95
C LEU A 195 -1.92 -37.95 -9.25
N ASP A 196 -1.56 -37.01 -10.13
CA ASP A 196 -2.20 -36.87 -11.44
C ASP A 196 -1.79 -37.99 -12.41
N ALA A 197 -0.57 -38.52 -12.31
CA ALA A 197 -0.16 -39.71 -13.03
C ALA A 197 -0.95 -40.96 -12.58
N GLU A 198 -1.13 -41.14 -11.27
CA GLU A 198 -1.94 -42.24 -10.71
C GLU A 198 -3.42 -42.14 -11.11
N ARG A 199 -3.99 -40.92 -11.08
CA ARG A 199 -5.37 -40.67 -11.55
C ARG A 199 -5.52 -41.00 -13.04
N ARG A 200 -4.57 -40.59 -13.88
CA ARG A 200 -4.56 -40.93 -15.31
C ARG A 200 -4.46 -42.44 -15.54
N ALA A 201 -3.57 -43.14 -14.82
CA ALA A 201 -3.45 -44.59 -14.90
C ALA A 201 -4.75 -45.31 -14.48
N SER A 202 -5.40 -44.83 -13.42
CA SER A 202 -6.69 -45.37 -12.95
C SER A 202 -7.81 -45.15 -13.96
N LEU A 203 -7.86 -43.98 -14.61
CA LEU A 203 -8.83 -43.69 -15.67
C LEU A 203 -8.60 -44.61 -16.88
N LEU A 204 -7.36 -44.77 -17.33
CA LEU A 204 -7.02 -45.69 -18.42
C LEU A 204 -7.41 -47.13 -18.08
N GLN A 205 -7.13 -47.59 -16.86
CA GLN A 205 -7.53 -48.93 -16.42
C GLN A 205 -9.06 -49.09 -16.39
N SER A 206 -9.79 -48.05 -15.97
CA SER A 206 -11.27 -48.06 -15.97
C SER A 206 -11.85 -48.07 -17.38
N GLN A 207 -11.22 -47.34 -18.31
CA GLN A 207 -11.61 -47.30 -19.71
C GLN A 207 -11.37 -48.65 -20.38
N TRP A 208 -10.20 -49.26 -20.15
CA TRP A 208 -9.90 -50.61 -20.63
C TRP A 208 -10.90 -51.66 -20.15
N LYS A 209 -11.35 -51.58 -18.89
CA LYS A 209 -12.39 -52.47 -18.36
C LYS A 209 -13.74 -52.25 -19.05
N LYS A 210 -14.09 -51.02 -19.42
CA LYS A 210 -15.34 -50.68 -20.12
C LYS A 210 -15.34 -51.14 -21.57
N ASP A 211 -14.21 -51.03 -22.26
CA ASP A 211 -14.12 -51.30 -23.69
C ASP A 211 -14.20 -52.81 -24.02
N GLY A 212 -14.20 -53.70 -23.01
CA GLY A 212 -14.40 -55.15 -23.17
C GLY A 212 -13.34 -55.85 -24.03
N ARG A 213 -12.34 -55.10 -24.50
CA ARG A 213 -11.29 -55.56 -25.39
C ARG A 213 -10.13 -55.99 -24.51
N ALA A 214 -10.20 -57.23 -24.01
CA ALA A 214 -9.01 -57.88 -23.50
C ALA A 214 -7.91 -57.75 -24.56
N PRO A 215 -6.68 -57.34 -24.21
CA PRO A 215 -5.58 -57.35 -25.17
C PRO A 215 -5.53 -58.77 -25.72
N SER A 216 -5.93 -58.94 -26.98
CA SER A 216 -5.80 -60.21 -27.67
C SER A 216 -4.34 -60.59 -27.51
N GLN A 217 -4.07 -61.67 -26.78
CA GLN A 217 -2.76 -62.29 -26.73
C GLN A 217 -2.45 -62.71 -28.16
N SER A 218 -1.89 -61.80 -28.96
CA SER A 218 -1.36 -62.13 -30.27
C SER A 218 -0.12 -62.96 -30.01
N SER A 219 -0.29 -64.26 -30.05
CA SER A 219 0.72 -65.32 -29.93
C SER A 219 1.70 -65.35 -31.12
N HIS A 220 2.05 -64.18 -31.66
CA HIS A 220 2.87 -64.03 -32.86
C HIS A 220 3.97 -62.98 -32.65
N ALA A 221 4.89 -63.27 -31.73
CA ALA A 221 6.24 -62.72 -31.70
C ALA A 221 7.10 -63.50 -30.70
N GLN A 222 7.21 -64.82 -30.89
CA GLN A 222 8.23 -65.64 -30.25
C GLN A 222 9.31 -65.89 -31.31
N GLY A 223 10.13 -64.87 -31.54
CA GLY A 223 11.24 -64.89 -32.49
C GLY A 223 12.37 -64.02 -31.97
N ASP A 224 13.40 -64.70 -31.44
CA ASP A 224 14.80 -64.28 -31.39
C ASP A 224 15.14 -62.85 -30.95
N MET A 225 15.17 -62.63 -29.62
CA MET A 225 16.11 -61.67 -29.02
C MET A 225 16.75 -62.25 -27.76
N ALA A 226 17.48 -63.36 -27.93
CA ALA A 226 18.52 -63.77 -27.00
C ALA A 226 19.85 -63.19 -27.48
N SER A 227 20.25 -62.02 -26.98
CA SER A 227 21.65 -61.56 -26.78
C SER A 227 21.79 -60.03 -26.76
N VAL A 228 21.24 -59.35 -25.76
CA VAL A 228 21.85 -58.09 -25.30
C VAL A 228 21.87 -58.08 -23.77
N SER A 229 23.10 -58.08 -23.28
CA SER A 229 23.56 -58.02 -21.90
C SER A 229 22.87 -56.95 -21.05
N ARG A 230 22.40 -57.36 -19.87
CA ARG A 230 21.99 -56.48 -18.76
C ARG A 230 23.21 -55.72 -18.24
N GLY A 231 23.31 -54.42 -18.56
CA GLY A 231 24.12 -53.47 -17.80
C GLY A 231 23.34 -53.03 -16.56
N ALA A 232 23.75 -53.52 -15.39
CA ALA A 232 23.19 -53.15 -14.10
C ALA A 232 23.66 -51.75 -13.68
N PHE A 233 22.72 -50.83 -13.42
CA PHE A 233 22.97 -49.58 -12.69
C PHE A 233 22.63 -49.79 -11.20
N PRO A 234 23.56 -49.56 -10.24
CA PRO A 234 23.29 -49.73 -8.82
C PRO A 234 23.18 -48.39 -8.09
N TRP A 235 22.02 -48.09 -7.51
CA TRP A 235 21.92 -47.22 -6.33
C TRP A 235 21.23 -48.02 -5.21
N ALA A 236 21.80 -47.92 -4.01
CA ALA A 236 21.46 -48.61 -2.76
C ALA A 236 22.07 -50.01 -2.56
N ASP A 237 23.25 -50.05 -1.94
CA ASP A 237 23.32 -50.48 -0.53
C ASP A 237 24.69 -50.17 0.09
N GLY A 238 24.64 -49.47 1.22
CA GLY A 238 25.80 -49.17 2.03
C GLY A 238 26.14 -50.37 2.92
N THR A 239 27.29 -51.00 2.67
CA THR A 239 28.02 -51.74 3.70
C THR A 239 29.51 -51.53 3.51
N ALA A 240 30.14 -51.01 4.57
CA ALA A 240 31.55 -50.73 4.64
C ALA A 240 32.39 -52.02 4.49
N ARG A 241 33.34 -52.01 3.56
CA ARG A 241 34.51 -52.88 3.61
C ARG A 241 35.77 -52.07 3.32
N ASN A 242 36.64 -52.06 4.34
CA ASN A 242 38.05 -51.73 4.28
C ASN A 242 38.74 -52.52 3.16
N VAL A 243 39.38 -51.83 2.22
CA VAL A 243 40.49 -52.37 1.44
C VAL A 243 41.54 -51.26 1.24
N ASN A 244 42.72 -51.50 1.79
CA ASN A 244 43.97 -50.79 1.55
C ASN A 244 44.40 -50.86 0.08
N ILE A 245 44.81 -49.73 -0.51
CA ILE A 245 45.63 -49.66 -1.74
C ILE A 245 46.61 -48.46 -1.59
N PRO A 246 47.86 -48.56 -2.08
CA PRO A 246 49.03 -47.92 -1.49
C PRO A 246 49.40 -46.56 -2.08
N GLU A 247 50.32 -45.91 -1.38
CA GLU A 247 50.99 -44.65 -1.70
C GLU A 247 51.63 -44.65 -3.10
N GLY A 248 51.33 -43.60 -3.87
CA GLY A 248 51.97 -43.32 -5.16
C GLY A 248 52.10 -41.81 -5.37
N LYS A 249 53.33 -41.31 -5.24
CA LYS A 249 53.76 -39.92 -5.41
C LYS A 249 53.47 -39.39 -6.82
N VAL A 250 52.92 -38.18 -6.94
CA VAL A 250 53.04 -37.34 -8.15
C VAL A 250 53.26 -35.89 -7.75
N ALA A 251 54.25 -35.29 -8.41
CA ALA A 251 54.88 -34.02 -8.12
C ALA A 251 53.99 -32.79 -8.39
N GLU A 252 54.28 -31.75 -7.63
CA GLU A 252 53.75 -30.38 -7.74
C GLU A 252 54.28 -29.68 -8.99
N ASN A 253 53.42 -28.88 -9.64
CA ASN A 253 53.86 -27.69 -10.37
C ASN A 253 52.70 -26.69 -10.51
N PRO A 254 52.83 -25.43 -10.07
CA PRO A 254 51.79 -24.41 -10.21
C PRO A 254 52.04 -23.54 -11.44
N ILE A 255 51.08 -23.46 -12.37
CA ILE A 255 51.10 -22.48 -13.46
C ILE A 255 50.14 -21.34 -13.14
N ARG A 256 50.74 -20.16 -13.09
CA ARG A 256 50.20 -18.82 -12.92
C ARG A 256 49.94 -18.24 -14.31
N VAL A 257 48.73 -17.75 -14.60
CA VAL A 257 48.39 -16.95 -15.80
C VAL A 257 47.37 -15.91 -15.32
N GLU A 258 47.77 -14.67 -15.02
CA GLU A 258 47.90 -13.51 -15.91
C GLU A 258 46.60 -13.08 -16.62
N GLU A 259 46.09 -11.93 -16.13
CA GLU A 259 45.13 -11.05 -16.78
C GLU A 259 45.74 -10.40 -18.03
N ASN A 260 45.01 -10.39 -19.16
CA ASN A 260 44.80 -9.18 -19.97
C ASN A 260 43.96 -9.43 -21.24
N LEU A 261 43.33 -8.33 -21.70
CA LEU A 261 42.63 -8.09 -23.00
C LEU A 261 41.14 -8.50 -23.03
N GLN A 262 40.18 -7.74 -23.58
CA GLN A 262 40.05 -6.38 -24.14
C GLN A 262 38.52 -6.19 -24.31
N ALA A 263 37.92 -5.08 -23.86
CA ALA A 263 37.47 -3.97 -24.70
C ALA A 263 36.55 -4.33 -25.89
N GLU A 264 35.21 -4.16 -25.74
CA GLU A 264 34.33 -3.71 -26.84
C GLU A 264 33.15 -2.84 -26.34
N ARG A 265 33.14 -1.61 -26.88
CA ARG A 265 32.01 -0.82 -27.44
C ARG A 265 30.73 -0.63 -26.60
N ARG A 266 30.63 0.56 -25.98
CA ARG A 266 29.34 1.22 -25.67
C ARG A 266 29.05 2.30 -26.73
N PRO A 267 27.83 2.39 -27.30
CA PRO A 267 27.44 3.51 -28.15
C PRO A 267 27.07 4.75 -27.32
N SER A 268 27.59 5.90 -27.77
CA SER A 268 27.38 7.25 -27.26
C SER A 268 25.98 7.78 -27.59
N LEU A 269 25.29 8.32 -26.58
CA LEU A 269 24.10 9.18 -26.73
C LEU A 269 24.52 10.65 -26.93
N PRO A 270 23.81 11.43 -27.76
CA PRO A 270 24.16 12.81 -28.06
C PRO A 270 23.76 13.78 -26.94
N GLN A 271 24.70 14.63 -26.56
CA GLN A 271 24.49 15.79 -25.67
C GLN A 271 23.67 16.87 -26.38
N SER A 272 22.53 17.26 -25.79
CA SER A 272 21.78 18.44 -26.19
C SER A 272 22.43 19.71 -25.64
N ARG A 273 22.70 20.64 -26.56
CA ARG A 273 23.14 22.03 -26.32
C ARG A 273 22.19 22.73 -25.37
N SER A 274 22.71 23.21 -24.25
CA SER A 274 22.11 24.25 -23.41
C SER A 274 22.72 25.60 -23.78
N THR A 275 21.89 26.53 -24.22
CA THR A 275 22.27 27.93 -24.47
C THR A 275 22.23 28.71 -23.16
N ASN A 276 23.41 29.09 -22.68
CA ASN A 276 23.61 30.09 -21.64
C ASN A 276 23.35 31.50 -22.21
N ASN A 277 22.48 32.26 -21.53
CA ASN A 277 22.52 33.72 -21.53
C ASN A 277 22.83 34.18 -20.11
N GLY A 278 23.84 35.04 -20.00
CA GLY A 278 24.48 35.42 -18.76
C GLY A 278 23.76 36.48 -17.95
N GLN A 279 24.17 36.61 -16.70
CA GLN A 279 24.18 37.86 -15.96
C GLN A 279 25.28 37.81 -14.89
N THR A 280 26.25 38.70 -15.07
CA THR A 280 27.29 39.12 -14.13
C THR A 280 26.71 40.02 -13.05
N LEU A 281 27.09 39.86 -11.77
CA LEU A 281 27.49 40.97 -10.87
C LEU A 281 27.95 40.50 -9.47
N SER A 282 29.11 41.05 -9.07
CA SER A 282 29.61 41.38 -7.70
C SER A 282 29.68 40.28 -6.62
N GLN A 283 30.87 39.82 -6.23
CA GLN A 283 31.79 40.42 -5.23
C GLN A 283 31.20 40.58 -3.81
N SER A 284 31.65 39.73 -2.88
CA SER A 284 32.21 40.17 -1.58
C SER A 284 32.82 38.97 -0.83
N ALA A 285 34.10 39.12 -0.49
CA ALA A 285 34.90 38.20 0.30
C ALA A 285 34.70 38.41 1.82
N GLN A 286 35.39 37.56 2.60
CA GLN A 286 35.58 37.57 4.07
C GLN A 286 34.49 36.81 4.87
N GLY A 287 34.80 35.92 5.81
CA GLY A 287 36.09 35.59 6.43
C GLY A 287 36.04 34.25 7.15
N GLN A 288 37.23 33.68 7.31
CA GLN A 288 37.53 32.45 8.03
C GLN A 288 37.49 32.72 9.55
N GLY A 289 36.95 31.79 10.31
CA GLY A 289 36.99 31.79 11.77
C GLY A 289 37.04 30.35 12.27
N ALA A 290 38.26 29.84 12.45
CA ALA A 290 38.54 28.58 13.11
C ALA A 290 38.40 28.75 14.63
N THR A 291 37.69 27.85 15.30
CA THR A 291 37.85 27.65 16.74
C THR A 291 37.99 26.17 17.09
N THR A 292 39.06 25.95 17.82
CA THR A 292 39.68 24.78 18.42
C THR A 292 38.76 23.86 19.22
N ALA A 293 39.01 22.56 19.07
CA ALA A 293 38.55 21.48 19.93
C ALA A 293 39.21 21.54 21.31
N SER A 294 38.44 21.31 22.37
CA SER A 294 38.96 20.97 23.71
C SER A 294 38.43 19.60 24.13
N ALA A 295 39.36 18.65 24.28
CA ALA A 295 39.12 17.33 24.81
C ALA A 295 38.95 17.38 26.33
N GLY A 296 37.85 16.81 26.85
CA GLY A 296 37.64 16.57 28.28
C GLY A 296 37.42 15.08 28.53
N ARG A 297 38.44 14.40 29.08
CA ARG A 297 38.33 13.06 29.66
C ARG A 297 37.61 13.16 30.99
N GLY A 298 36.55 12.38 31.17
CA GLY A 298 35.89 12.16 32.47
C GLY A 298 35.55 10.69 32.63
N THR A 299 36.34 10.00 33.45
CA THR A 299 36.07 8.65 33.99
C THR A 299 34.93 8.73 35.00
N SER A 300 33.89 7.90 34.87
CA SER A 300 32.81 7.81 35.86
C SER A 300 32.55 6.36 36.26
N THR A 301 32.59 6.16 37.58
CA THR A 301 32.45 4.95 38.38
C THR A 301 31.00 4.50 38.52
N TYR A 302 30.81 3.18 38.52
CA TYR A 302 29.52 2.51 38.73
C TYR A 302 29.05 2.58 40.19
N TYR A 303 27.81 3.00 40.43
CA TYR A 303 27.03 2.61 41.60
C TYR A 303 25.67 2.08 41.16
N THR A 304 25.39 0.83 41.52
CA THR A 304 24.07 0.21 41.50
C THR A 304 23.38 0.52 42.82
N ASN A 305 22.09 0.86 42.81
CA ASN A 305 21.20 0.52 43.93
C ASN A 305 19.73 0.44 43.51
N ASP A 306 19.13 -0.65 43.96
CA ASP A 306 17.72 -0.99 43.93
C ASP A 306 16.89 -0.04 44.81
N THR A 307 15.63 0.24 44.42
CA THR A 307 14.51 0.30 45.37
C THR A 307 13.16 0.25 44.67
N THR A 308 12.39 -0.79 44.96
CA THR A 308 10.97 -0.92 44.66
C THR A 308 10.14 -0.22 45.74
N GLY A 309 9.32 0.77 45.36
CA GLY A 309 8.38 1.46 46.24
C GLY A 309 6.97 1.44 45.65
N ASN A 310 6.06 0.79 46.37
CA ASN A 310 4.67 0.52 46.03
C ASN A 310 3.79 1.48 46.85
N VAL A 311 2.95 2.33 46.23
CA VAL A 311 1.95 3.15 46.95
C VAL A 311 0.69 3.29 46.10
N GLY A 312 -0.43 2.79 46.62
CA GLY A 312 -1.78 3.02 46.13
C GLY A 312 -2.41 4.26 46.77
N ILE A 313 -3.34 4.92 46.07
CA ILE A 313 -4.17 5.98 46.63
C ILE A 313 -5.63 5.84 46.16
N SER A 314 -6.51 5.92 47.15
CA SER A 314 -7.96 5.86 47.20
C SER A 314 -8.67 7.08 46.61
N GLY A 315 -9.93 6.87 46.22
CA GLY A 315 -10.84 7.87 45.67
C GLY A 315 -11.48 8.81 46.70
N GLY A 316 -12.08 9.88 46.17
CA GLY A 316 -12.92 10.83 46.90
C GLY A 316 -13.91 11.48 45.94
N LYS A 317 -15.18 11.40 46.30
CA LYS A 317 -16.39 11.84 45.58
C LYS A 317 -16.85 13.16 46.23
N LEU A 318 -17.24 14.17 45.46
CA LEU A 318 -17.95 15.33 46.01
C LEU A 318 -18.91 15.91 44.98
N GLU A 319 -20.18 15.91 45.37
CA GLU A 319 -21.30 16.61 44.75
C GLU A 319 -21.35 18.06 45.27
N HIS A 320 -21.78 19.00 44.44
CA HIS A 320 -22.61 20.11 44.93
C HIS A 320 -23.47 20.72 43.83
N SER A 321 -24.75 20.86 44.17
CA SER A 321 -25.84 21.54 43.48
C SER A 321 -25.82 23.03 43.78
N THR A 322 -26.23 23.89 42.84
CA THR A 322 -27.04 25.07 43.16
C THR A 322 -27.74 25.66 41.93
N ARG A 323 -28.89 26.25 42.23
CA ARG A 323 -30.02 26.69 41.41
C ARG A 323 -30.08 28.24 41.46
N LEU A 324 -30.90 28.83 40.58
CA LEU A 324 -31.46 30.22 40.53
C LEU A 324 -31.11 30.88 39.17
N ALA A 325 -31.89 31.78 38.57
CA ALA A 325 -33.30 32.17 38.54
C ALA A 325 -33.42 33.27 37.45
N ASN A 326 -34.66 33.56 37.03
CA ASN A 326 -35.09 34.36 35.87
C ASN A 326 -34.89 35.90 35.93
N HIS A 327 -35.31 36.54 34.82
CA HIS A 327 -35.56 37.98 34.50
C HIS A 327 -34.45 38.66 33.67
N SER A 328 -34.72 39.47 32.64
CA SER A 328 -35.94 40.11 32.11
C SER A 328 -35.67 40.73 30.72
N ASP A 329 -36.72 40.95 29.94
CA ASP A 329 -36.80 41.75 28.71
C ASP A 329 -36.27 43.18 28.85
N VAL A 330 -35.82 43.82 27.75
CA VAL A 330 -36.00 45.27 27.42
C VAL A 330 -35.55 45.55 25.96
N GLU A 331 -36.54 45.97 25.17
CA GLU A 331 -36.62 47.08 24.19
C GLU A 331 -35.74 47.23 22.93
N SER A 332 -36.49 47.64 21.91
CA SER A 332 -36.22 48.04 20.52
C SER A 332 -35.48 49.37 20.35
N LEU A 333 -34.67 49.48 19.29
CA LEU A 333 -34.23 50.76 18.70
C LEU A 333 -34.06 50.67 17.16
N PRO A 334 -33.98 51.82 16.45
CA PRO A 334 -34.68 52.04 15.18
C PRO A 334 -33.83 51.96 13.90
N ARG A 335 -34.55 51.99 12.77
CA ARG A 335 -34.08 52.13 11.39
C ARG A 335 -33.33 53.45 11.16
N LEU A 336 -32.23 53.41 10.40
CA LEU A 336 -31.64 54.58 9.74
C LEU A 336 -31.21 54.22 8.31
N ASN A 337 -31.57 55.12 7.39
CA ASN A 337 -31.44 55.04 5.95
C ASN A 337 -30.05 55.48 5.44
N VAL A 338 -29.57 54.75 4.43
CA VAL A 338 -29.03 55.20 3.13
C VAL A 338 -28.24 56.52 3.03
N ILE A 339 -26.96 56.42 2.66
CA ILE A 339 -26.22 57.37 1.80
C ILE A 339 -25.38 56.56 0.78
N GLU A 340 -25.35 57.05 -0.46
CA GLU A 340 -24.95 56.45 -1.73
C GLU A 340 -23.42 56.41 -2.06
N PRO A 341 -23.00 55.76 -3.18
CA PRO A 341 -21.67 55.16 -3.38
C PRO A 341 -20.74 55.98 -4.32
N SER A 342 -19.43 55.77 -4.24
CA SER A 342 -18.49 56.30 -5.27
C SER A 342 -17.18 55.53 -5.49
N TRP A 343 -17.10 54.22 -5.18
CA TRP A 343 -15.88 53.42 -5.42
C TRP A 343 -16.09 52.08 -6.15
N VAL A 344 -17.32 51.77 -6.58
CA VAL A 344 -17.68 50.44 -7.13
C VAL A 344 -17.39 50.32 -8.63
N GLU A 345 -17.35 51.42 -9.41
CA GLU A 345 -17.16 51.32 -10.87
C GLU A 345 -15.70 51.08 -11.30
N VAL A 346 -14.71 51.44 -10.48
CA VAL A 346 -13.28 51.24 -10.85
C VAL A 346 -12.79 49.81 -10.54
N LEU A 347 -13.48 49.08 -9.65
CA LEU A 347 -13.10 47.72 -9.23
C LEU A 347 -13.80 46.60 -10.02
N MET A 348 -14.83 46.90 -10.80
CA MET A 348 -15.61 45.91 -11.55
C MET A 348 -15.11 45.66 -12.99
N ALA A 349 -14.05 46.36 -13.45
CA ALA A 349 -13.50 46.22 -14.80
C ALA A 349 -12.37 45.16 -14.95
N GLN A 350 -11.94 44.52 -13.85
CA GLN A 350 -10.87 43.51 -13.85
C GLN A 350 -11.29 42.05 -14.18
N PRO A 351 -12.51 41.55 -13.89
CA PRO A 351 -12.82 40.13 -14.11
C PRO A 351 -13.03 39.76 -15.58
N GLU A 352 -13.38 40.72 -16.45
CA GLU A 352 -13.64 40.43 -17.87
C GLU A 352 -12.37 40.17 -18.68
N ARG A 353 -11.25 40.84 -18.35
CA ARG A 353 -9.96 40.58 -19.02
C ARG A 353 -9.43 39.18 -18.70
N HIS A 354 -9.57 38.75 -17.46
CA HIS A 354 -9.12 37.42 -17.04
C HIS A 354 -10.02 36.29 -17.59
N LEU A 355 -11.29 36.57 -17.84
CA LEU A 355 -12.22 35.63 -18.47
C LEU A 355 -11.96 35.55 -19.98
N ALA A 356 -11.68 36.67 -20.65
CA ALA A 356 -11.32 36.72 -22.07
C ALA A 356 -10.01 35.97 -22.36
N GLU A 357 -8.99 36.13 -21.51
CA GLU A 357 -7.72 35.42 -21.64
C GLU A 357 -7.88 33.90 -21.47
N LYS A 358 -8.69 33.47 -20.48
CA LYS A 358 -9.01 32.04 -20.29
C LYS A 358 -9.83 31.46 -21.42
N LYS A 359 -10.75 32.23 -22.00
CA LYS A 359 -11.54 31.82 -23.16
C LYS A 359 -10.65 31.64 -24.40
N MET A 360 -9.72 32.56 -24.62
CA MET A 360 -8.75 32.47 -25.72
C MET A 360 -7.83 31.25 -25.59
N ILE A 361 -7.36 30.94 -24.37
CA ILE A 361 -6.56 29.73 -24.12
C ILE A 361 -7.38 28.46 -24.38
N LEU A 362 -8.64 28.43 -23.95
CA LEU A 362 -9.52 27.29 -24.16
C LEU A 362 -9.85 27.07 -25.64
N GLU A 363 -10.14 28.14 -26.39
CA GLU A 363 -10.38 28.08 -27.83
C GLU A 363 -9.14 27.60 -28.59
N LYS A 364 -7.94 28.04 -28.18
CA LYS A 364 -6.68 27.56 -28.75
C LYS A 364 -6.46 26.05 -28.50
N MET A 365 -6.73 25.57 -27.28
CA MET A 365 -6.62 24.13 -26.98
C MET A 365 -7.64 23.28 -27.76
N ILE A 366 -8.85 23.80 -27.97
CA ILE A 366 -9.88 23.12 -28.78
C ILE A 366 -9.43 23.06 -30.24
N GLN A 367 -8.82 24.12 -30.77
CA GLN A 367 -8.32 24.17 -32.13
C GLN A 367 -7.15 23.21 -32.35
N GLU A 368 -6.16 23.18 -31.45
CA GLU A 368 -5.03 22.23 -31.51
C GLU A 368 -5.51 20.76 -31.41
N SER A 369 -6.56 20.50 -30.63
CA SER A 369 -7.16 19.17 -30.55
C SER A 369 -7.92 18.77 -31.82
N LYS A 370 -8.55 19.71 -32.53
CA LYS A 370 -9.21 19.44 -33.82
C LYS A 370 -8.19 19.13 -34.91
N GLU A 371 -7.12 19.93 -34.99
CA GLU A 371 -6.03 19.70 -35.95
C GLU A 371 -5.36 18.34 -35.73
N SER A 372 -5.17 17.94 -34.47
CA SER A 372 -4.64 16.61 -34.12
C SER A 372 -5.59 15.47 -34.53
N PHE A 373 -6.91 15.69 -34.43
CA PHE A 373 -7.91 14.71 -34.83
C PHE A 373 -8.00 14.58 -36.36
N ASP A 374 -7.97 15.70 -37.07
CA ASP A 374 -8.01 15.72 -38.54
C ASP A 374 -6.77 15.01 -39.12
N LEU A 375 -5.57 15.27 -38.58
CA LEU A 375 -4.33 14.55 -38.93
C LEU A 375 -4.43 13.04 -38.70
N ALA A 376 -5.06 12.59 -37.60
CA ALA A 376 -5.25 11.17 -37.33
C ALA A 376 -6.20 10.53 -38.35
N THR A 377 -7.28 11.22 -38.73
CA THR A 377 -8.22 10.72 -39.75
C THR A 377 -7.62 10.70 -41.16
N GLU A 378 -6.69 11.60 -41.46
CA GLU A 378 -5.98 11.61 -42.74
C GLU A 378 -4.99 10.44 -42.85
N VAL A 379 -4.28 10.13 -41.76
CA VAL A 379 -3.43 8.92 -41.66
C VAL A 379 -4.25 7.63 -41.80
N GLU A 380 -5.45 7.57 -41.23
CA GLU A 380 -6.36 6.43 -41.45
C GLU A 380 -6.86 6.33 -42.89
N ARG A 381 -7.20 7.45 -43.54
CA ARG A 381 -7.60 7.43 -44.98
C ARG A 381 -6.46 6.97 -45.87
N ASP A 382 -5.23 7.40 -45.61
CA ASP A 382 -4.06 7.00 -46.40
C ASP A 382 -3.71 5.52 -46.19
N ALA A 383 -3.87 5.01 -44.95
CA ALA A 383 -3.72 3.59 -44.66
C ALA A 383 -4.79 2.74 -45.40
N VAL A 384 -6.03 3.20 -45.44
CA VAL A 384 -7.13 2.52 -46.16
C VAL A 384 -6.95 2.62 -47.68
N ALA A 385 -6.51 3.76 -48.21
CA ALA A 385 -6.21 3.93 -49.64
C ALA A 385 -5.06 3.01 -50.09
N THR A 386 -4.04 2.84 -49.24
CA THR A 386 -2.92 1.92 -49.49
C THR A 386 -3.37 0.45 -49.47
N ALA A 387 -4.31 0.08 -48.59
CA ALA A 387 -4.87 -1.26 -48.53
C ALA A 387 -5.78 -1.61 -49.73
N VAL A 388 -6.49 -0.62 -50.28
CA VAL A 388 -7.37 -0.81 -51.45
C VAL A 388 -6.59 -0.88 -52.77
N GLY A 389 -5.39 -0.29 -52.83
CA GLY A 389 -4.53 -0.29 -54.03
C GLY A 389 -3.88 -1.64 -54.39
N GLN A 390 -3.82 -2.61 -53.47
CA GLN A 390 -3.10 -3.89 -53.68
C GLN A 390 -3.99 -5.09 -54.04
N GLY A 391 -5.30 -4.89 -54.19
CA GLY A 391 -6.26 -5.99 -54.44
C GLY A 391 -6.97 -5.90 -55.79
N ARG A 392 -6.25 -5.92 -56.93
CA ARG A 392 -6.92 -5.99 -58.24
C ARG A 392 -6.13 -6.78 -59.30
N SER A 393 -6.37 -8.09 -59.38
CA SER A 393 -6.32 -8.83 -60.65
C SER A 393 -6.99 -10.22 -60.55
N THR A 394 -7.86 -10.51 -61.53
CA THR A 394 -8.52 -11.80 -61.88
C THR A 394 -9.66 -12.23 -60.92
N SER A 395 -10.83 -12.70 -61.34
CA SER A 395 -11.32 -13.20 -62.63
C SER A 395 -12.86 -13.08 -62.66
N ALA A 396 -13.40 -12.85 -63.85
CA ALA A 396 -14.82 -12.89 -64.18
C ALA A 396 -15.43 -14.29 -63.94
N ASN A 397 -16.70 -14.34 -63.50
CA ASN A 397 -17.79 -14.88 -64.32
C ASN A 397 -19.17 -14.71 -63.66
N ASP A 398 -20.13 -14.49 -64.54
CA ASP A 398 -21.57 -14.31 -64.40
C ASP A 398 -22.29 -15.33 -63.48
N THR A 399 -23.45 -14.96 -62.94
CA THR A 399 -24.78 -15.25 -63.53
C THR A 399 -25.90 -15.05 -62.49
N THR A 400 -26.83 -14.15 -62.85
CA THR A 400 -28.25 -13.96 -62.47
C THR A 400 -28.90 -14.80 -61.35
N GLY A 401 -29.77 -14.15 -60.56
CA GLY A 401 -30.84 -14.87 -59.83
C GLY A 401 -31.59 -14.05 -58.78
N ASN A 402 -32.44 -13.14 -59.23
CA ASN A 402 -33.37 -12.33 -58.44
C ASN A 402 -34.66 -13.11 -58.15
N VAL A 403 -35.05 -13.35 -56.89
CA VAL A 403 -36.47 -13.45 -56.43
C VAL A 403 -36.51 -13.18 -54.91
N GLY A 404 -37.21 -12.13 -54.50
CA GLY A 404 -37.61 -11.92 -53.10
C GLY A 404 -39.00 -12.48 -52.80
N ILE A 405 -39.26 -12.87 -51.55
CA ILE A 405 -40.59 -12.98 -50.94
C ILE A 405 -40.48 -12.65 -49.43
N PRO A 406 -41.45 -11.92 -48.84
CA PRO A 406 -41.37 -11.36 -47.49
C PRO A 406 -42.01 -12.23 -46.39
N GLU A 407 -41.81 -11.72 -45.17
CA GLU A 407 -42.44 -11.96 -43.87
C GLU A 407 -43.76 -12.77 -43.84
N GLY A 408 -43.82 -13.75 -42.94
CA GLY A 408 -45.05 -14.50 -42.66
C GLY A 408 -45.02 -15.23 -41.31
N LYS A 409 -45.60 -14.58 -40.30
CA LYS A 409 -46.37 -15.09 -39.15
C LYS A 409 -46.08 -16.48 -38.57
N VAL A 410 -45.71 -16.42 -37.29
CA VAL A 410 -45.81 -17.49 -36.28
C VAL A 410 -47.28 -17.89 -36.09
N THR A 411 -47.58 -19.18 -36.30
CA THR A 411 -48.78 -19.85 -35.79
C THR A 411 -48.37 -21.15 -35.12
N GLU A 412 -48.76 -21.27 -33.85
CA GLU A 412 -48.70 -22.47 -33.01
C GLU A 412 -49.55 -23.62 -33.59
N VAL A 413 -49.03 -24.86 -33.59
CA VAL A 413 -49.80 -26.12 -33.67
C VAL A 413 -48.99 -27.23 -32.94
N PRO A 414 -49.64 -28.22 -32.29
CA PRO A 414 -49.16 -28.82 -31.05
C PRO A 414 -48.49 -30.20 -31.18
N ARG A 415 -47.91 -30.63 -30.04
CA ARG A 415 -47.49 -31.99 -29.70
C ARG A 415 -48.40 -33.06 -30.33
N ARG A 416 -47.78 -34.00 -31.07
CA ARG A 416 -48.23 -35.39 -31.15
C ARG A 416 -47.06 -36.32 -30.88
N PHE A 417 -47.26 -37.14 -29.85
CA PHE A 417 -46.56 -38.39 -29.62
C PHE A 417 -46.72 -39.29 -30.85
N ALA A 418 -45.61 -39.85 -31.34
CA ALA A 418 -45.62 -41.06 -32.12
C ALA A 418 -44.36 -41.86 -31.76
N ASP A 419 -44.61 -42.99 -31.11
CA ASP A 419 -43.75 -44.17 -31.11
C ASP A 419 -43.20 -44.43 -32.52
N GLN A 420 -41.88 -44.52 -32.61
CA GLN A 420 -41.18 -45.23 -33.69
C GLN A 420 -40.03 -46.03 -33.06
N SER A 421 -40.41 -47.03 -32.27
CA SER A 421 -39.66 -48.29 -32.24
C SER A 421 -39.84 -49.00 -33.59
N ASP A 422 -38.76 -49.61 -34.07
CA ASP A 422 -38.75 -50.63 -35.13
C ASP A 422 -38.99 -50.19 -36.57
N VAL A 423 -37.96 -49.60 -37.20
CA VAL A 423 -37.77 -49.64 -38.66
C VAL A 423 -36.33 -50.00 -39.01
N GLU A 424 -36.18 -51.26 -39.44
CA GLU A 424 -35.26 -51.76 -40.46
C GLU A 424 -33.74 -51.62 -40.26
N SER A 425 -33.17 -52.70 -39.70
CA SER A 425 -31.91 -53.30 -40.14
C SER A 425 -31.87 -53.52 -41.66
N ARG A 426 -31.43 -52.52 -42.43
CA ARG A 426 -30.91 -52.68 -43.79
C ARG A 426 -29.39 -52.83 -43.74
N PRO A 427 -28.79 -53.84 -44.39
CA PRO A 427 -27.34 -53.90 -44.54
C PRO A 427 -26.92 -52.71 -45.41
N HIS A 428 -26.33 -51.70 -44.78
CA HIS A 428 -25.74 -50.57 -45.48
C HIS A 428 -24.80 -51.09 -46.56
N LEU A 429 -25.17 -50.92 -47.83
CA LEU A 429 -24.23 -50.95 -48.94
C LEU A 429 -23.07 -50.03 -48.52
N ARG A 430 -21.92 -50.62 -48.17
CA ARG A 430 -20.66 -49.88 -48.05
C ARG A 430 -20.36 -49.37 -49.44
N VAL A 431 -20.84 -48.18 -49.76
CA VAL A 431 -20.36 -47.41 -50.90
C VAL A 431 -18.87 -47.26 -50.68
N ILE A 432 -18.08 -48.05 -51.40
CA ILE A 432 -16.62 -47.97 -51.41
C ILE A 432 -16.31 -46.58 -51.98
N ARG A 433 -16.12 -45.60 -51.09
CA ARG A 433 -15.63 -44.29 -51.51
C ARG A 433 -14.18 -44.46 -51.93
N PRO A 434 -13.78 -43.88 -53.07
CA PRO A 434 -12.39 -43.93 -53.49
C PRO A 434 -11.50 -43.26 -52.43
N ALA A 435 -10.52 -44.00 -51.91
CA ALA A 435 -9.63 -43.59 -50.81
C ALA A 435 -8.96 -42.21 -51.03
N GLY A 436 -8.72 -41.81 -52.29
CA GLY A 436 -8.13 -40.51 -52.61
C GLY A 436 -8.99 -39.30 -52.25
N VAL A 437 -10.33 -39.44 -52.19
CA VAL A 437 -11.22 -38.31 -51.84
C VAL A 437 -11.13 -37.99 -50.34
N GLU A 438 -10.96 -39.01 -49.50
CA GLU A 438 -10.87 -38.84 -48.05
C GLU A 438 -9.54 -38.20 -47.63
N VAL A 439 -8.43 -38.58 -48.26
CA VAL A 439 -7.11 -37.93 -48.06
C VAL A 439 -7.17 -36.45 -48.44
N THR A 440 -7.74 -36.13 -49.61
CA THR A 440 -7.85 -34.74 -50.08
C THR A 440 -8.73 -33.89 -49.15
N ARG A 441 -9.79 -34.48 -48.59
CA ARG A 441 -10.66 -33.82 -47.61
C ARG A 441 -9.93 -33.57 -46.30
N ALA A 442 -9.21 -34.58 -45.77
CA ALA A 442 -8.41 -34.44 -44.55
C ALA A 442 -7.34 -33.36 -44.68
N GLN A 443 -6.66 -33.29 -45.83
CA GLN A 443 -5.66 -32.26 -46.12
C GLN A 443 -6.25 -30.84 -46.11
N ARG A 444 -7.44 -30.65 -46.69
CA ARG A 444 -8.12 -29.33 -46.65
C ARG A 444 -8.48 -28.93 -45.22
N HIS A 445 -9.04 -29.85 -44.43
CA HIS A 445 -9.35 -29.59 -43.02
C HIS A 445 -8.09 -29.30 -42.20
N LEU A 446 -6.99 -30.03 -42.47
CA LEU A 446 -5.71 -29.80 -41.80
C LEU A 446 -5.16 -28.40 -42.12
N ALA A 447 -5.15 -28.02 -43.40
CA ALA A 447 -4.67 -26.70 -43.82
C ALA A 447 -5.50 -25.57 -43.20
N GLU A 448 -6.83 -25.73 -43.14
CA GLU A 448 -7.73 -24.78 -42.50
C GLU A 448 -7.44 -24.63 -40.99
N LYS A 449 -7.30 -25.75 -40.28
CA LYS A 449 -7.04 -25.75 -38.83
C LYS A 449 -5.64 -25.25 -38.48
N LYS A 450 -4.62 -25.59 -39.27
CA LYS A 450 -3.27 -25.04 -39.12
C LYS A 450 -3.24 -23.53 -39.29
N LYS A 451 -3.94 -23.01 -40.30
CA LYS A 451 -4.08 -21.56 -40.51
C LYS A 451 -4.77 -20.88 -39.32
N MET A 452 -5.79 -21.53 -38.75
CA MET A 452 -6.47 -21.03 -37.55
C MET A 452 -5.54 -21.04 -36.33
N LEU A 453 -4.80 -22.13 -36.10
CA LEU A 453 -3.83 -22.26 -35.01
C LEU A 453 -2.73 -21.19 -35.13
N GLU A 454 -2.20 -20.95 -36.33
CA GLU A 454 -1.20 -19.92 -36.56
C GLU A 454 -1.75 -18.51 -36.28
N LYS A 455 -2.99 -18.22 -36.70
CA LYS A 455 -3.66 -16.95 -36.40
C LYS A 455 -3.82 -16.74 -34.90
N VAL A 456 -4.18 -17.80 -34.16
CA VAL A 456 -4.23 -17.78 -32.69
C VAL A 456 -2.82 -17.56 -32.15
N MET A 457 -1.83 -18.39 -32.48
CA MET A 457 -0.47 -18.20 -31.94
C MET A 457 0.12 -16.80 -32.17
N ARG A 458 -0.17 -16.15 -33.30
CA ARG A 458 0.19 -14.75 -33.53
C ARG A 458 -0.61 -13.75 -32.68
N SER A 459 -1.90 -13.97 -32.45
CA SER A 459 -2.70 -13.05 -31.61
C SER A 459 -2.43 -13.20 -30.11
N LYS A 460 -1.75 -14.27 -29.67
CA LYS A 460 -1.32 -14.46 -28.27
C LYS A 460 -0.42 -13.33 -27.77
N GLU A 461 0.70 -13.07 -28.46
CA GLU A 461 1.68 -12.06 -28.05
C GLU A 461 1.10 -10.64 -28.10
N TYR A 462 0.15 -10.41 -29.01
CA TYR A 462 -0.62 -9.18 -29.08
C TYR A 462 -1.54 -9.05 -27.87
N LEU A 463 -2.33 -10.09 -27.55
CA LEU A 463 -3.22 -10.12 -26.41
C LEU A 463 -2.48 -9.91 -25.09
N GLU A 464 -1.35 -10.58 -24.87
CA GLU A 464 -0.56 -10.43 -23.64
C GLU A 464 -0.03 -9.00 -23.45
N ARG A 465 0.44 -8.35 -24.53
CA ARG A 465 0.90 -6.96 -24.48
C ARG A 465 -0.25 -5.98 -24.28
N GLU A 466 -1.31 -6.10 -25.05
CA GLU A 466 -2.47 -5.19 -24.96
C GLU A 466 -3.20 -5.32 -23.63
N THR A 467 -3.34 -6.54 -23.09
CA THR A 467 -3.92 -6.72 -21.75
C THR A 467 -3.08 -6.02 -20.68
N GLN A 468 -1.75 -6.14 -20.73
CA GLN A 468 -0.87 -5.42 -19.81
C GLN A 468 -1.00 -3.90 -19.96
N LEU A 469 -1.06 -3.38 -21.18
CA LEU A 469 -1.21 -1.94 -21.44
C LEU A 469 -2.53 -1.39 -20.91
N VAL A 470 -3.64 -2.12 -21.13
CA VAL A 470 -4.96 -1.75 -20.59
C VAL A 470 -4.97 -1.79 -19.06
N GLU A 471 -4.35 -2.83 -18.46
CA GLU A 471 -4.19 -2.93 -17.00
C GLU A 471 -3.44 -1.71 -16.44
N GLU A 472 -2.28 -1.36 -17.01
CA GLU A 472 -1.45 -0.23 -16.57
C GLU A 472 -2.16 1.11 -16.74
N HIS A 473 -2.81 1.33 -17.89
CA HIS A 473 -3.54 2.56 -18.19
C HIS A 473 -4.74 2.76 -17.25
N ALA A 474 -5.54 1.72 -17.03
CA ALA A 474 -6.71 1.79 -16.14
C ALA A 474 -6.30 2.00 -14.67
N VAL A 475 -5.21 1.36 -14.21
CA VAL A 475 -4.66 1.60 -12.86
C VAL A 475 -4.16 3.04 -12.70
N ALA A 476 -3.44 3.57 -13.69
CA ALA A 476 -2.95 4.94 -13.67
C ALA A 476 -4.12 5.94 -13.64
N LYS A 477 -5.17 5.71 -14.45
CA LYS A 477 -6.39 6.51 -14.50
C LYS A 477 -7.16 6.48 -13.18
N ALA A 478 -7.32 5.30 -12.56
CA ALA A 478 -7.97 5.13 -11.27
C ALA A 478 -7.22 5.87 -10.15
N SER A 479 -5.89 5.69 -10.06
CA SER A 479 -5.06 6.35 -9.05
C SER A 479 -5.04 7.87 -9.23
N LYS A 480 -4.92 8.36 -10.47
CA LYS A 480 -4.97 9.79 -10.79
C LYS A 480 -6.32 10.40 -10.40
N ALA A 481 -7.44 9.77 -10.76
CA ALA A 481 -8.77 10.25 -10.42
C ALA A 481 -8.98 10.37 -8.90
N ALA A 482 -8.51 9.38 -8.12
CA ALA A 482 -8.56 9.43 -6.67
C ALA A 482 -7.70 10.57 -6.10
N ARG A 483 -6.48 10.72 -6.64
CA ARG A 483 -5.52 11.77 -6.24
C ARG A 483 -6.09 13.17 -6.46
N ASP A 484 -6.66 13.44 -7.64
CA ASP A 484 -7.21 14.73 -8.03
C ASP A 484 -8.38 15.15 -7.10
N ILE A 485 -9.26 14.21 -6.74
CA ILE A 485 -10.36 14.47 -5.80
C ILE A 485 -9.83 14.80 -4.41
N LEU A 486 -8.87 14.01 -3.90
CA LEU A 486 -8.36 14.18 -2.55
C LEU A 486 -7.56 15.47 -2.40
N TYR A 487 -6.76 15.87 -3.40
CA TYR A 487 -6.10 17.17 -3.39
C TYR A 487 -7.10 18.32 -3.38
N LEU A 488 -8.12 18.27 -4.24
CA LEU A 488 -9.16 19.31 -4.27
C LEU A 488 -9.89 19.41 -2.92
N ALA A 489 -10.19 18.26 -2.29
CA ALA A 489 -10.85 18.23 -0.99
C ALA A 489 -9.98 18.82 0.12
N ILE A 490 -8.70 18.44 0.18
CA ILE A 490 -7.73 18.99 1.15
C ILE A 490 -7.53 20.48 0.91
N GLU A 491 -7.37 20.93 -0.32
CA GLU A 491 -7.23 22.36 -0.64
C GLU A 491 -8.44 23.16 -0.17
N ARG A 492 -9.66 22.64 -0.40
CA ARG A 492 -10.91 23.26 0.08
C ARG A 492 -10.99 23.33 1.59
N VAL A 493 -10.66 22.25 2.28
CA VAL A 493 -10.60 22.22 3.75
C VAL A 493 -9.57 23.23 4.27
N GLY A 494 -8.45 23.42 3.57
CA GLY A 494 -7.41 24.37 3.94
C GLY A 494 -7.84 25.82 3.80
N ARG A 495 -8.89 26.07 3.02
CA ARG A 495 -9.58 27.35 2.88
C ARG A 495 -10.79 27.48 3.82
N GLY A 496 -10.98 26.54 4.75
CA GLY A 496 -12.11 26.52 5.67
C GLY A 496 -13.45 26.15 5.03
N ARG A 497 -13.43 25.50 3.85
CA ARG A 497 -14.62 25.04 3.14
C ARG A 497 -14.75 23.51 3.26
N LEU A 498 -15.96 22.99 3.08
CA LEU A 498 -16.18 21.54 3.02
C LEU A 498 -15.39 20.94 1.84
N GLY A 499 -14.80 19.75 2.06
CA GLY A 499 -14.02 19.05 1.03
C GLY A 499 -14.86 18.67 -0.20
N VAL A 500 -16.14 18.39 0.02
CA VAL A 500 -17.15 18.13 -1.02
C VAL A 500 -18.22 19.21 -0.93
N SER A 501 -18.68 19.73 -2.07
CA SER A 501 -19.70 20.79 -2.11
C SER A 501 -21.06 20.33 -1.54
N ASN A 502 -21.36 19.04 -1.69
CA ASN A 502 -22.63 18.44 -1.28
C ASN A 502 -22.41 17.48 -0.10
N ALA A 503 -21.59 17.89 0.86
CA ALA A 503 -21.31 17.02 2.00
C ALA A 503 -22.58 16.75 2.81
N SER A 504 -22.72 15.52 3.32
CA SER A 504 -23.88 15.10 4.13
C SER A 504 -24.07 15.97 5.37
N THR A 505 -22.97 16.45 5.94
CA THR A 505 -22.96 17.37 7.09
C THR A 505 -22.67 18.80 6.62
N PRO A 506 -23.65 19.72 6.66
CA PRO A 506 -23.42 21.12 6.31
C PRO A 506 -22.50 21.80 7.34
N MET A 507 -21.91 22.93 6.96
CA MET A 507 -21.18 23.76 7.93
C MET A 507 -22.12 24.27 9.02
N PRO A 508 -21.73 24.21 10.30
CA PRO A 508 -22.57 24.72 11.38
C PRO A 508 -22.74 26.25 11.25
N ILE A 509 -23.87 26.75 11.71
CA ILE A 509 -24.15 28.19 11.80
C ILE A 509 -23.40 28.76 13.01
N TYR A 510 -22.80 29.94 12.87
CA TYR A 510 -22.04 30.57 13.96
C TYR A 510 -22.98 31.02 15.10
N PRO A 511 -22.80 30.50 16.34
CA PRO A 511 -23.71 30.77 17.47
C PRO A 511 -23.41 32.07 18.20
N GLY A 512 -22.47 32.90 17.72
CA GLY A 512 -21.99 34.09 18.42
C GLY A 512 -20.81 33.81 19.37
N VAL A 513 -20.35 34.88 20.03
CA VAL A 513 -19.07 34.90 20.78
C VAL A 513 -19.05 33.92 21.96
N LEU A 514 -20.17 33.71 22.63
CA LEU A 514 -20.25 32.79 23.78
C LEU A 514 -20.19 31.31 23.36
N GLY A 515 -20.50 31.00 22.09
CA GLY A 515 -20.56 29.63 21.57
C GLY A 515 -19.34 29.20 20.76
N ILE A 516 -18.25 29.99 20.73
CA ILE A 516 -17.07 29.75 19.88
C ILE A 516 -16.49 28.34 20.08
N TRP A 517 -16.45 27.85 21.33
CA TRP A 517 -15.89 26.53 21.65
C TRP A 517 -16.74 25.38 21.10
N GLY A 518 -18.07 25.51 21.12
CA GLY A 518 -18.96 24.54 20.51
C GLY A 518 -18.85 24.58 18.99
N TYR A 519 -18.84 25.79 18.43
CA TYR A 519 -18.72 26.03 17.00
C TYR A 519 -17.44 25.44 16.41
N THR A 520 -16.27 25.71 17.00
CA THR A 520 -14.98 25.18 16.53
C THR A 520 -14.96 23.65 16.46
N ARG A 521 -15.51 22.96 17.46
CA ARG A 521 -15.62 21.48 17.44
C ARG A 521 -16.56 20.98 16.36
N GLN A 522 -17.70 21.65 16.17
CA GLN A 522 -18.66 21.28 15.12
C GLN A 522 -18.07 21.51 13.72
N VAL A 523 -17.35 22.62 13.51
CA VAL A 523 -16.63 22.89 12.25
C VAL A 523 -15.56 21.83 11.99
N GLN A 524 -14.76 21.49 12.99
CA GLN A 524 -13.76 20.42 12.87
C GLN A 524 -14.41 19.09 12.46
N ARG A 525 -15.54 18.76 13.07
CA ARG A 525 -16.32 17.55 12.75
C ARG A 525 -16.84 17.58 11.31
N ALA A 526 -17.48 18.66 10.90
CA ALA A 526 -18.00 18.83 9.54
C ALA A 526 -16.89 18.75 8.48
N LEU A 527 -15.74 19.39 8.72
CA LEU A 527 -14.59 19.31 7.82
C LEU A 527 -14.03 17.88 7.73
N SER A 528 -13.89 17.19 8.88
CA SER A 528 -13.41 15.79 8.90
C SER A 528 -14.37 14.84 8.19
N GLU A 529 -15.67 14.99 8.41
CA GLU A 529 -16.73 14.22 7.74
C GLU A 529 -16.72 14.49 6.23
N SER A 530 -16.51 15.74 5.80
CA SER A 530 -16.41 16.09 4.37
C SER A 530 -15.19 15.47 3.68
N ILE A 531 -14.05 15.31 4.38
CA ILE A 531 -12.89 14.59 3.84
C ILE A 531 -13.22 13.10 3.68
N ASN A 532 -13.88 12.50 4.67
CA ASN A 532 -14.29 11.10 4.60
C ASN A 532 -15.25 10.84 3.42
N GLU A 533 -16.15 11.78 3.15
CA GLU A 533 -17.02 11.72 1.98
C GLU A 533 -16.25 11.87 0.66
N ALA A 534 -15.26 12.78 0.61
CA ALA A 534 -14.37 12.91 -0.54
C ALA A 534 -13.60 11.60 -0.83
N ILE A 535 -13.17 10.88 0.21
CA ILE A 535 -12.55 9.54 0.06
C ILE A 535 -13.55 8.56 -0.58
N GLY A 536 -14.81 8.56 -0.13
CA GLY A 536 -15.84 7.73 -0.73
C GLY A 536 -16.05 8.02 -2.22
N ILE A 537 -16.06 9.30 -2.61
CA ILE A 537 -16.17 9.73 -4.00
C ILE A 537 -14.92 9.34 -4.80
N ALA A 538 -13.73 9.47 -4.22
CA ALA A 538 -12.47 9.05 -4.84
C ALA A 538 -12.43 7.54 -5.12
N ASP A 539 -12.81 6.73 -4.12
CA ASP A 539 -12.90 5.28 -4.25
C ASP A 539 -13.96 4.90 -5.32
N TYR A 540 -15.10 5.60 -5.37
CA TYR A 540 -16.13 5.38 -6.40
C TYR A 540 -15.65 5.73 -7.82
N LYS A 541 -14.99 6.88 -8.02
CA LYS A 541 -14.45 7.24 -9.35
C LYS A 541 -13.37 6.26 -9.82
N ALA A 542 -12.55 5.77 -8.90
CA ALA A 542 -11.57 4.76 -9.22
C ALA A 542 -12.21 3.42 -9.64
N ARG A 543 -13.34 3.04 -9.03
CA ARG A 543 -14.12 1.87 -9.47
C ARG A 543 -14.67 2.05 -10.88
N ILE A 544 -15.26 3.20 -11.20
CA ILE A 544 -15.71 3.50 -12.58
C ILE A 544 -14.55 3.39 -13.57
N ALA A 545 -13.37 3.92 -13.23
CA ALA A 545 -12.19 3.80 -14.10
C ALA A 545 -11.74 2.34 -14.26
N THR A 546 -11.86 1.53 -13.21
CA THR A 546 -11.55 0.10 -13.24
C THR A 546 -12.56 -0.67 -14.09
N GLU A 547 -13.86 -0.37 -13.96
CA GLU A 547 -14.93 -0.96 -14.78
C GLU A 547 -14.72 -0.65 -16.26
N ALA A 548 -14.35 0.58 -16.60
CA ALA A 548 -13.99 0.94 -17.97
C ALA A 548 -12.80 0.11 -18.49
N GLY A 549 -11.76 -0.09 -17.68
CA GLY A 549 -10.64 -0.96 -18.05
C GLY A 549 -11.04 -2.43 -18.21
N ILE A 550 -11.99 -2.93 -17.42
CA ILE A 550 -12.54 -4.28 -17.58
C ILE A 550 -13.31 -4.40 -18.89
N GLU A 551 -14.05 -3.37 -19.30
CA GLU A 551 -14.76 -3.38 -20.58
C GLU A 551 -13.78 -3.34 -21.76
N GLU A 552 -12.72 -2.54 -21.68
CA GLU A 552 -11.61 -2.55 -22.67
C GLU A 552 -10.96 -3.94 -22.78
N LEU A 553 -10.77 -4.65 -21.66
CA LEU A 553 -10.27 -6.03 -21.66
C LEU A 553 -11.25 -7.02 -22.33
N LYS A 554 -12.57 -6.85 -22.14
CA LYS A 554 -13.57 -7.67 -22.84
C LYS A 554 -13.63 -7.38 -24.33
N GLU A 555 -13.43 -6.13 -24.74
CA GLU A 555 -13.30 -5.78 -26.15
C GLU A 555 -12.06 -6.42 -26.77
N LEU A 556 -10.92 -6.44 -26.06
CA LEU A 556 -9.72 -7.16 -26.48
C LEU A 556 -9.96 -8.66 -26.61
N GLU A 557 -10.70 -9.26 -25.67
CA GLU A 557 -11.12 -10.66 -25.76
C GLU A 557 -11.93 -10.90 -27.05
N ASN A 558 -12.94 -10.07 -27.32
CA ASN A 558 -13.77 -10.20 -28.52
C ASN A 558 -12.98 -10.01 -29.83
N LYS A 559 -11.92 -9.19 -29.82
CA LYS A 559 -11.04 -8.99 -30.98
C LYS A 559 -10.09 -10.16 -31.20
N CYS A 560 -9.61 -10.80 -30.14
CA CYS A 560 -8.55 -11.81 -30.24
C CYS A 560 -9.06 -13.26 -30.31
N LEU A 561 -10.25 -13.55 -29.74
CA LEU A 561 -10.81 -14.90 -29.74
C LEU A 561 -11.65 -15.17 -31.01
N PRO A 562 -11.49 -16.34 -31.66
CA PRO A 562 -12.34 -16.71 -32.80
C PRO A 562 -13.81 -16.87 -32.40
N VAL A 563 -14.71 -16.55 -33.34
CA VAL A 563 -16.17 -16.62 -33.16
C VAL A 563 -16.59 -18.06 -32.86
N GLY A 564 -17.36 -18.26 -31.77
CA GLY A 564 -17.91 -19.57 -31.38
C GLY A 564 -17.42 -20.11 -30.03
N LEU A 565 -16.47 -19.42 -29.38
CA LEU A 565 -15.94 -19.81 -28.09
C LEU A 565 -16.67 -19.13 -26.92
N LYS A 566 -16.73 -19.83 -25.78
CA LYS A 566 -17.35 -19.32 -24.55
C LYS A 566 -16.60 -18.07 -24.05
N ARG A 567 -17.27 -16.93 -24.10
CA ARG A 567 -16.75 -15.61 -23.67
C ARG A 567 -16.65 -15.49 -22.15
N CYS A 568 -15.86 -14.53 -21.70
CA CYS A 568 -15.70 -14.17 -20.29
C CYS A 568 -16.97 -13.57 -19.70
N THR A 569 -17.71 -14.40 -18.95
CA THR A 569 -18.83 -13.95 -18.10
C THR A 569 -18.33 -13.55 -16.72
N VAL A 570 -17.33 -12.66 -16.66
CA VAL A 570 -17.00 -12.02 -15.37
C VAL A 570 -18.05 -10.94 -15.13
N VAL A 571 -19.02 -11.26 -14.28
CA VAL A 571 -19.99 -10.29 -13.79
C VAL A 571 -19.35 -9.53 -12.64
N VAL A 572 -18.84 -8.33 -12.93
CA VAL A 572 -18.42 -7.40 -11.89
C VAL A 572 -19.69 -6.85 -11.26
N VAL A 573 -20.02 -7.34 -10.06
CA VAL A 573 -21.14 -6.78 -9.29
C VAL A 573 -20.64 -5.50 -8.63
N SER A 574 -20.75 -4.40 -9.35
CA SER A 574 -20.51 -3.07 -8.80
C SER A 574 -21.65 -2.74 -7.85
N GLN A 575 -21.39 -2.85 -6.54
CA GLN A 575 -22.29 -2.27 -5.58
C GLN A 575 -22.31 -0.75 -5.82
N PRO A 576 -23.47 -0.15 -6.15
CA PRO A 576 -23.55 1.28 -6.34
C PRO A 576 -23.08 1.94 -5.05
N TYR A 577 -22.30 3.02 -5.18
CA TYR A 577 -21.97 3.82 -4.01
C TYR A 577 -23.28 4.43 -3.49
N THR A 578 -23.88 3.76 -2.52
CA THR A 578 -24.90 4.35 -1.67
C THR A 578 -24.14 5.25 -0.72
N GLY A 579 -23.81 6.46 -1.17
CA GLY A 579 -23.40 7.52 -0.25
C GLY A 579 -24.40 7.59 0.91
N PRO A 580 -24.01 8.13 2.06
CA PRO A 580 -24.94 8.33 3.17
C PRO A 580 -26.14 9.13 2.64
N LYS A 581 -27.23 8.43 2.33
CA LYS A 581 -28.49 9.07 1.98
C LYS A 581 -28.92 9.74 3.27
N GLY A 582 -28.76 11.06 3.32
CA GLY A 582 -29.29 11.89 4.39
C GLY A 582 -30.80 11.76 4.41
N VAL A 583 -31.31 10.75 5.12
CA VAL A 583 -32.68 10.75 5.60
C VAL A 583 -32.68 11.74 6.76
N ILE A 584 -33.00 13.00 6.46
CA ILE A 584 -33.40 13.98 7.47
C ILE A 584 -34.82 13.58 7.89
N GLY A 585 -34.91 12.60 8.79
CA GLY A 585 -36.10 12.34 9.59
C GLY A 585 -35.83 12.84 10.99
N GLN A 586 -36.47 13.94 11.38
CA GLN A 586 -36.68 14.26 12.79
C GLN A 586 -37.45 13.09 13.41
N THR A 587 -36.80 12.30 14.25
CA THR A 587 -37.51 11.39 15.17
C THR A 587 -37.07 11.70 16.59
N ASP A 588 -38.08 11.87 17.44
CA ASP A 588 -37.98 12.29 18.84
C ASP A 588 -37.14 11.34 19.70
N PRO A 589 -36.52 11.85 20.79
CA PRO A 589 -35.77 11.03 21.72
C PRO A 589 -36.73 10.33 22.69
N GLY A 590 -37.10 9.09 22.39
CA GLY A 590 -37.93 8.29 23.29
C GLY A 590 -37.76 6.79 23.11
N THR A 591 -37.51 6.10 24.21
CA THR A 591 -37.54 4.63 24.40
C THR A 591 -36.40 3.81 23.80
N PHE A 592 -35.35 3.65 24.62
CA PHE A 592 -34.43 2.52 24.59
C PHE A 592 -35.17 1.29 25.13
N SER A 593 -35.45 0.30 24.29
CA SER A 593 -35.82 -1.04 24.73
C SER A 593 -34.73 -2.01 24.34
N HIS A 594 -34.32 -2.80 25.33
CA HIS A 594 -33.41 -3.92 25.24
C HIS A 594 -34.00 -5.05 24.37
N ASP A 595 -33.08 -5.88 23.86
CA ASP A 595 -33.25 -7.25 23.32
C ASP A 595 -33.20 -7.42 21.79
N GLY A 596 -32.28 -8.27 21.33
CA GLY A 596 -32.23 -8.74 19.94
C GLY A 596 -30.87 -9.22 19.45
N ASN A 597 -30.38 -10.31 20.04
CA ASN A 597 -29.20 -11.05 19.60
C ASN A 597 -29.48 -11.72 18.22
N ALA A 598 -28.72 -11.40 17.16
CA ALA A 598 -28.62 -12.27 15.99
C ALA A 598 -27.33 -12.02 15.18
N ALA A 599 -26.65 -13.13 14.90
CA ALA A 599 -25.31 -13.28 14.36
C ALA A 599 -25.08 -12.74 12.94
N GLY A 600 -23.85 -12.29 12.67
CA GLY A 600 -23.28 -12.32 11.32
C GLY A 600 -22.15 -11.31 11.00
N GLY A 601 -20.91 -11.79 10.97
CA GLY A 601 -19.94 -11.35 9.95
C GLY A 601 -18.99 -10.17 10.29
N LEU A 602 -17.81 -10.52 10.80
CA LEU A 602 -16.67 -9.63 11.01
C LEU A 602 -16.10 -9.02 9.71
N TYR A 603 -16.18 -7.69 9.58
CA TYR A 603 -15.07 -6.85 9.11
C TYR A 603 -15.04 -5.58 9.97
N GLY A 604 -14.00 -5.44 10.78
CA GLY A 604 -13.88 -4.42 11.81
C GLY A 604 -13.80 -3.00 11.25
N ARG A 605 -14.85 -2.21 11.50
CA ARG A 605 -14.73 -0.76 11.68
C ARG A 605 -13.84 -0.53 12.91
N GLY A 606 -12.62 -0.05 12.70
CA GLY A 606 -11.81 0.51 13.78
C GLY A 606 -12.48 1.78 14.31
N GLN A 607 -13.27 1.65 15.36
CA GLN A 607 -13.60 2.79 16.21
C GLN A 607 -12.30 3.30 16.84
N VAL A 608 -11.95 4.54 16.51
CA VAL A 608 -10.89 5.28 17.21
C VAL A 608 -11.34 5.42 18.66
N PRO A 609 -10.57 4.95 19.66
CA PRO A 609 -10.95 5.13 21.05
C PRO A 609 -11.02 6.63 21.38
N SER A 610 -12.17 7.04 21.91
CA SER A 610 -12.37 8.35 22.51
C SER A 610 -11.29 8.60 23.57
N GLN A 611 -10.55 9.70 23.41
CA GLN A 611 -9.60 10.11 24.44
C GLN A 611 -10.32 10.40 25.75
N PRO A 612 -9.80 9.95 26.90
CA PRO A 612 -10.30 10.38 28.20
C PRO A 612 -10.06 11.88 28.37
N SER A 613 -11.14 12.57 28.76
CA SER A 613 -11.20 13.97 29.13
C SER A 613 -10.10 14.36 30.13
N ARG A 614 -9.06 15.03 29.64
CA ARG A 614 -8.16 15.87 30.47
C ARG A 614 -8.64 17.31 30.40
N SER A 615 -9.62 17.64 31.23
CA SER A 615 -10.06 19.00 31.50
C SER A 615 -9.25 19.56 32.67
N GLY A 616 -8.70 20.77 32.56
CA GLY A 616 -8.35 21.52 33.78
C GLY A 616 -7.30 22.62 33.66
N LEU A 617 -6.15 22.43 33.01
CA LEU A 617 -5.00 23.30 33.31
C LEU A 617 -4.07 23.63 32.12
N ARG A 618 -4.63 24.08 30.99
CA ARG A 618 -3.83 24.61 29.86
C ARG A 618 -4.40 25.86 29.17
N ILE A 619 -5.25 26.64 29.84
CA ILE A 619 -5.81 27.88 29.25
C ILE A 619 -5.56 29.06 30.17
N ALA A 620 -4.28 29.35 30.40
CA ALA A 620 -3.81 30.70 30.72
C ALA A 620 -3.06 31.34 29.53
N SER A 621 -2.85 30.63 28.40
CA SER A 621 -2.05 31.12 27.27
C SER A 621 -2.83 31.48 26.00
N VAL A 622 -4.16 31.36 25.99
CA VAL A 622 -4.98 31.69 24.80
C VAL A 622 -5.27 33.19 24.69
N GLY A 623 -5.11 33.97 25.77
CA GLY A 623 -5.24 35.43 25.74
C GLY A 623 -4.06 36.18 25.10
N LEU A 624 -2.87 35.57 25.04
CA LEU A 624 -1.68 36.16 24.40
C LEU A 624 -1.39 35.64 22.98
N GLY A 625 -2.10 34.60 22.53
CA GLY A 625 -1.87 34.00 21.21
C GLY A 625 -2.36 34.84 20.03
N VAL A 626 -3.33 35.74 20.24
CA VAL A 626 -3.93 36.58 19.17
C VAL A 626 -2.94 37.62 18.63
N LEU A 627 -1.92 38.01 19.41
CA LEU A 627 -0.86 38.92 18.94
C LEU A 627 0.26 38.20 18.16
N THR A 628 0.37 36.88 18.28
CA THR A 628 1.41 36.07 17.59
C THR A 628 0.94 35.38 16.31
N LEU A 629 -0.36 35.44 15.99
CA LEU A 629 -0.96 34.70 14.86
C LEU A 629 -1.01 35.48 13.53
N VAL A 630 -0.59 36.75 13.49
CA VAL A 630 -0.24 37.45 12.24
C VAL A 630 1.18 37.05 11.83
N ARG A 631 1.38 35.78 11.49
CA ARG A 631 2.64 35.26 10.94
C ARG A 631 2.66 35.48 9.43
N GLY A 632 2.72 36.76 9.02
CA GLY A 632 3.24 37.14 7.71
C GLY A 632 4.75 36.90 7.66
N PRO A 633 5.37 36.79 6.47
CA PRO A 633 6.82 36.72 6.34
C PRO A 633 7.49 37.90 7.09
N ILE A 634 8.55 37.59 7.83
CA ILE A 634 9.22 38.41 8.88
C ILE A 634 9.94 39.66 8.31
N LEU A 635 9.57 40.14 7.13
CA LEU A 635 10.24 41.26 6.46
C LEU A 635 9.92 42.66 7.02
N SER A 636 9.18 42.79 8.14
CA SER A 636 8.79 44.13 8.62
C SER A 636 8.78 44.34 10.14
N ALA A 637 9.46 43.51 10.94
CA ALA A 637 9.62 43.81 12.37
C ALA A 637 10.40 45.13 12.59
N ARG A 638 11.34 45.45 11.70
CA ARG A 638 12.08 46.73 11.71
C ARG A 638 11.21 47.94 11.35
N ALA A 639 10.23 47.81 10.46
CA ALA A 639 9.33 48.92 10.13
C ALA A 639 8.35 49.19 11.27
N ILE A 640 7.84 48.13 11.93
CA ILE A 640 6.98 48.26 13.10
C ILE A 640 7.74 48.91 14.26
N LEU A 641 8.97 48.48 14.56
CA LEU A 641 9.78 49.10 15.62
C LEU A 641 10.14 50.56 15.32
N LYS A 642 10.44 50.91 14.05
CA LYS A 642 10.72 52.30 13.65
C LYS A 642 9.47 53.18 13.74
N ASN A 643 8.29 52.63 13.49
CA ASN A 643 7.02 53.33 13.67
C ASN A 643 6.64 53.46 15.15
N ILE A 644 6.91 52.46 15.99
CA ILE A 644 6.72 52.54 17.44
C ILE A 644 7.62 53.63 18.04
N ALA A 645 8.89 53.73 17.60
CA ALA A 645 9.79 54.79 18.03
C ALA A 645 9.27 56.20 17.67
N ARG A 646 8.71 56.39 16.47
CA ARG A 646 8.07 57.67 16.09
C ARG A 646 6.78 57.97 16.85
N VAL A 647 6.05 56.94 17.27
CA VAL A 647 4.88 57.09 18.15
C VAL A 647 5.31 57.47 19.58
N ALA A 648 6.49 57.02 20.03
CA ALA A 648 7.05 57.45 21.30
C ALA A 648 7.42 58.95 21.32
N ASP A 649 7.91 59.50 20.21
CA ASP A 649 8.17 60.94 20.08
C ASP A 649 6.85 61.77 20.12
N LEU A 650 5.75 61.23 19.58
CA LEU A 650 4.41 61.84 19.68
C LEU A 650 3.84 61.85 21.11
N LEU A 651 4.30 60.95 21.98
CA LEU A 651 3.91 60.91 23.40
C LEU A 651 4.60 61.99 24.26
N SER A 652 5.64 62.65 23.72
CA SER A 652 6.31 63.77 24.40
C SER A 652 5.52 65.08 24.37
N ASN A 653 4.44 65.18 23.58
CA ASN A 653 3.60 66.37 23.51
C ASN A 653 2.42 66.29 24.49
N ASP A 654 2.33 67.26 25.41
CA ASP A 654 1.31 67.32 26.47
C ASP A 654 -0.14 67.40 25.94
N ILE A 655 -0.36 67.97 24.75
CA ILE A 655 -1.68 68.02 24.10
C ILE A 655 -2.00 66.68 23.44
N ALA A 656 -1.02 66.04 22.79
CA ALA A 656 -1.20 64.73 22.17
C ALA A 656 -1.53 63.66 23.23
N ARG A 657 -0.86 63.68 24.38
CA ARG A 657 -1.10 62.72 25.48
C ARG A 657 -2.55 62.68 25.96
N LYS A 658 -3.28 63.80 25.92
CA LYS A 658 -4.70 63.87 26.31
C LYS A 658 -5.63 63.18 25.31
N TRP A 659 -5.31 63.23 24.01
CA TRP A 659 -6.14 62.64 22.94
C TRP A 659 -5.72 61.22 22.55
N VAL A 660 -4.44 60.89 22.72
CA VAL A 660 -3.88 59.58 22.37
C VAL A 660 -4.59 58.45 23.10
N ALA A 661 -4.93 58.63 24.39
CA ALA A 661 -5.67 57.62 25.15
C ALA A 661 -7.05 57.33 24.52
N SER A 662 -7.80 58.36 24.11
CA SER A 662 -9.10 58.19 23.47
C SER A 662 -8.99 57.58 22.07
N ILE A 663 -7.98 57.96 21.28
CA ILE A 663 -7.75 57.41 19.94
C ILE A 663 -7.36 55.93 20.03
N ILE A 664 -6.47 55.57 20.96
CA ILE A 664 -6.10 54.16 21.20
C ILE A 664 -7.32 53.37 21.71
N GLY A 665 -8.14 53.95 22.59
CA GLY A 665 -9.37 53.32 23.06
C GLY A 665 -10.35 53.06 21.91
N ALA A 666 -10.60 54.04 21.05
CA ALA A 666 -11.46 53.88 19.88
C ALA A 666 -10.90 52.87 18.88
N ALA A 667 -9.58 52.89 18.63
CA ALA A 667 -8.92 51.95 17.72
C ALA A 667 -8.95 50.51 18.25
N THR A 668 -8.74 50.31 19.56
CA THR A 668 -8.79 48.97 20.17
C THR A 668 -10.22 48.41 20.18
N LEU A 669 -11.23 49.25 20.46
CA LEU A 669 -12.64 48.85 20.34
C LEU A 669 -13.02 48.52 18.90
N GLY A 670 -12.63 49.36 17.93
CA GLY A 670 -12.87 49.12 16.51
C GLY A 670 -12.20 47.83 16.02
N ALA A 671 -10.94 47.59 16.41
CA ALA A 671 -10.24 46.35 16.08
C ALA A 671 -10.90 45.12 16.72
N THR A 672 -11.33 45.23 17.99
CA THR A 672 -12.02 44.13 18.69
C THR A 672 -13.36 43.80 18.02
N ALA A 673 -14.14 44.83 17.65
CA ALA A 673 -15.39 44.66 16.91
C ALA A 673 -15.15 44.02 15.54
N TYR A 674 -14.11 44.44 14.81
CA TYR A 674 -13.72 43.84 13.54
C TYR A 674 -13.36 42.37 13.68
N PHE A 675 -12.55 42.00 14.69
CA PHE A 675 -12.23 40.60 14.94
C PHE A 675 -13.48 39.78 15.23
N ILE A 676 -14.40 40.29 16.07
CA ILE A 676 -15.66 39.59 16.37
C ILE A 676 -16.50 39.35 15.12
N LEU A 677 -16.55 40.34 14.21
CA LEU A 677 -17.27 40.23 12.93
C LEU A 677 -16.57 39.27 11.94
N ASP A 678 -15.26 39.08 12.04
CA ASP A 678 -14.47 38.19 11.16
C ASP A 678 -14.28 36.77 11.73
N LEU A 679 -14.63 36.52 13.00
CA LEU A 679 -14.65 35.18 13.60
C LEU A 679 -15.36 34.10 12.75
N PRO A 680 -16.55 34.33 12.17
CA PRO A 680 -17.24 33.29 11.39
C PRO A 680 -16.44 32.82 10.16
N ASN A 681 -15.61 33.68 9.56
CA ASN A 681 -14.80 33.32 8.38
C ASN A 681 -13.41 32.81 8.77
N SER A 682 -12.81 33.36 9.82
CA SER A 682 -11.44 33.03 10.26
C SER A 682 -11.37 31.68 10.99
N ILE A 683 -12.39 31.30 11.76
CA ILE A 683 -12.40 30.03 12.52
C ILE A 683 -12.31 28.82 11.58
N PRO A 684 -13.18 28.65 10.55
CA PRO A 684 -13.07 27.52 9.64
C PRO A 684 -11.73 27.44 8.93
N LEU A 685 -11.17 28.59 8.54
CA LEU A 685 -9.86 28.67 7.90
C LEU A 685 -8.74 28.13 8.82
N MET A 686 -8.71 28.57 10.08
CA MET A 686 -7.71 28.12 11.04
C MET A 686 -7.87 26.65 11.40
N VAL A 687 -9.10 26.19 11.65
CA VAL A 687 -9.39 24.79 11.96
C VAL A 687 -9.02 23.91 10.77
N GLY A 688 -9.35 24.33 9.55
CA GLY A 688 -9.01 23.63 8.31
C GLY A 688 -7.50 23.48 8.10
N ARG A 689 -6.73 24.58 8.22
CA ARG A 689 -5.27 24.54 8.13
C ARG A 689 -4.64 23.64 9.19
N ARG A 690 -5.12 23.73 10.44
CA ARG A 690 -4.63 22.88 11.54
C ARG A 690 -4.97 21.41 11.30
N HIS A 691 -6.16 21.12 10.79
CA HIS A 691 -6.58 19.77 10.47
C HIS A 691 -5.72 19.17 9.35
N ILE A 692 -5.40 19.93 8.30
CA ILE A 692 -4.49 19.47 7.24
C ILE A 692 -3.07 19.26 7.76
N ALA A 693 -2.57 20.17 8.60
CA ALA A 693 -1.27 19.99 9.24
C ALA A 693 -1.22 18.75 10.15
N SER A 694 -2.37 18.22 10.60
CA SER A 694 -2.45 16.97 11.35
C SER A 694 -2.53 15.72 10.46
N LEU A 695 -2.80 15.88 9.16
CA LEU A 695 -2.73 14.78 8.20
C LEU A 695 -1.26 14.48 7.87
N PRO A 696 -0.88 13.19 7.70
CA PRO A 696 0.45 12.84 7.21
C PRO A 696 0.74 13.53 5.87
N ALA A 697 1.98 14.00 5.67
CA ALA A 697 2.38 14.70 4.44
C ALA A 697 2.11 13.88 3.16
N LEU A 698 2.13 12.55 3.25
CA LEU A 698 1.90 11.61 2.15
C LEU A 698 0.50 10.97 2.17
N TYR A 699 -0.47 11.59 2.86
CA TYR A 699 -1.80 11.01 3.01
C TYR A 699 -2.51 10.77 1.67
N VAL A 700 -2.42 11.73 0.75
CA VAL A 700 -3.07 11.67 -0.58
C VAL A 700 -2.42 10.59 -1.44
N GLU A 701 -1.09 10.58 -1.48
CA GLU A 701 -0.28 9.66 -2.26
C GLU A 701 -0.50 8.23 -1.78
N TYR A 702 -0.49 8.01 -0.45
CA TYR A 702 -0.77 6.72 0.16
C TYR A 702 -2.17 6.21 -0.22
N ARG A 703 -3.20 7.06 -0.13
CA ARG A 703 -4.58 6.63 -0.44
C ARG A 703 -4.76 6.36 -1.92
N ALA A 704 -4.24 7.22 -2.79
CA ALA A 704 -4.30 7.02 -4.25
C ALA A 704 -3.52 5.78 -4.70
N ALA A 705 -2.37 5.48 -4.06
CA ALA A 705 -1.61 4.26 -4.33
C ALA A 705 -2.40 3.01 -3.91
N ARG A 706 -3.00 3.01 -2.71
CA ARG A 706 -3.83 1.91 -2.24
C ARG A 706 -4.98 1.60 -3.21
N VAL A 707 -5.69 2.63 -3.66
CA VAL A 707 -6.80 2.47 -4.62
C VAL A 707 -6.29 1.92 -5.96
N GLY A 708 -5.14 2.38 -6.43
CA GLY A 708 -4.48 1.82 -7.62
C GLY A 708 -4.08 0.35 -7.46
N GLU A 709 -3.60 -0.08 -6.29
CA GLU A 709 -3.31 -1.48 -6.01
C GLU A 709 -4.57 -2.37 -6.00
N GLU A 710 -5.68 -1.87 -5.45
CA GLU A 710 -6.97 -2.57 -5.48
C GLU A 710 -7.47 -2.72 -6.93
N ALA A 711 -7.38 -1.66 -7.74
CA ALA A 711 -7.70 -1.71 -9.18
C ALA A 711 -6.81 -2.70 -9.93
N ARG A 712 -5.49 -2.69 -9.67
CA ARG A 712 -4.53 -3.61 -10.31
C ARG A 712 -4.86 -5.06 -10.02
N LYS A 713 -5.23 -5.40 -8.78
CA LYS A 713 -5.59 -6.78 -8.41
C LYS A 713 -6.80 -7.27 -9.21
N LEU A 714 -7.82 -6.43 -9.36
CA LEU A 714 -9.03 -6.78 -10.11
C LEU A 714 -8.73 -6.94 -11.61
N LEU A 715 -8.06 -5.96 -12.21
CA LEU A 715 -7.73 -5.99 -13.63
C LEU A 715 -6.79 -7.14 -13.97
N SER A 716 -5.77 -7.39 -13.13
CA SER A 716 -4.84 -8.51 -13.31
C SER A 716 -5.52 -9.87 -13.21
N HIS A 717 -6.53 -10.01 -12.34
CA HIS A 717 -7.32 -11.24 -12.25
C HIS A 717 -8.14 -11.47 -13.53
N VAL A 718 -8.78 -10.42 -14.07
CA VAL A 718 -9.53 -10.49 -15.33
C VAL A 718 -8.59 -10.78 -16.51
N GLY A 719 -7.45 -10.08 -16.59
CA GLY A 719 -6.44 -10.32 -17.62
C GLY A 719 -5.83 -11.73 -17.55
N HIS A 720 -5.67 -12.30 -16.35
CA HIS A 720 -5.28 -13.70 -16.19
C HIS A 720 -6.35 -14.67 -16.72
N ASP A 721 -7.62 -14.48 -16.37
CA ASP A 721 -8.72 -15.34 -16.86
C ASP A 721 -8.83 -15.32 -18.39
N ILE A 722 -8.70 -14.13 -19.01
CA ILE A 722 -8.67 -13.99 -20.48
C ILE A 722 -7.49 -14.79 -21.08
N ARG A 723 -6.28 -14.66 -20.51
CA ARG A 723 -5.10 -15.41 -20.96
C ARG A 723 -5.26 -16.92 -20.81
N GLU A 724 -5.82 -17.39 -19.70
CA GLU A 724 -6.01 -18.82 -19.43
C GLU A 724 -7.01 -19.46 -20.41
N ARG A 725 -8.13 -18.79 -20.68
CA ARG A 725 -9.11 -19.23 -21.70
C ARG A 725 -8.50 -19.26 -23.08
N TYR A 726 -7.73 -18.23 -23.42
CA TYR A 726 -7.03 -18.15 -24.68
C TYR A 726 -6.06 -19.34 -24.87
N MET A 727 -5.27 -19.67 -23.84
CA MET A 727 -4.39 -20.83 -23.86
C MET A 727 -5.15 -22.15 -23.99
N THR A 728 -6.30 -22.27 -23.32
CA THR A 728 -7.17 -23.44 -23.42
C THR A 728 -7.64 -23.66 -24.87
N VAL A 729 -8.05 -22.59 -25.55
CA VAL A 729 -8.45 -22.61 -26.96
C VAL A 729 -7.28 -22.98 -27.87
N ALA A 730 -6.12 -22.38 -27.65
CA ALA A 730 -4.92 -22.68 -28.41
C ALA A 730 -4.53 -24.17 -28.28
N ASN A 731 -4.60 -24.71 -27.07
CA ASN A 731 -4.31 -26.13 -26.80
C ASN A 731 -5.35 -27.05 -27.46
N GLN A 732 -6.65 -26.71 -27.41
CA GLN A 732 -7.69 -27.46 -28.11
C GLN A 732 -7.45 -27.49 -29.63
N LEU A 733 -7.10 -26.35 -30.23
CA LEU A 733 -6.77 -26.28 -31.66
C LEU A 733 -5.50 -27.08 -31.98
N LEU A 734 -4.50 -27.07 -31.09
CA LEU A 734 -3.29 -27.87 -31.24
C LEU A 734 -3.60 -29.37 -31.23
N ASP A 735 -4.44 -29.82 -30.30
CA ASP A 735 -4.86 -31.22 -30.19
C ASP A 735 -5.73 -31.66 -31.38
N GLU A 736 -6.63 -30.78 -31.86
CA GLU A 736 -7.39 -31.02 -33.10
C GLU A 736 -6.47 -31.14 -34.32
N VAL A 737 -5.48 -30.26 -34.46
CA VAL A 737 -4.51 -30.33 -35.55
C VAL A 737 -3.74 -31.65 -35.47
N ARG A 738 -3.25 -32.05 -34.29
CA ARG A 738 -2.56 -33.33 -34.08
C ARG A 738 -3.44 -34.52 -34.46
N GLY A 739 -4.70 -34.52 -34.04
CA GLY A 739 -5.66 -35.58 -34.38
C GLY A 739 -5.90 -35.71 -35.89
N ILE A 740 -5.99 -34.57 -36.61
CA ILE A 740 -6.15 -34.57 -38.07
C ILE A 740 -4.86 -35.04 -38.76
N GLU A 741 -3.67 -34.66 -38.26
CA GLU A 741 -2.39 -35.12 -38.79
C GLU A 741 -2.21 -36.63 -38.66
N ASP A 742 -2.59 -37.21 -37.53
CA ASP A 742 -2.54 -38.65 -37.31
C ASP A 742 -3.54 -39.38 -38.22
N ALA A 743 -4.76 -38.85 -38.37
CA ALA A 743 -5.75 -39.38 -39.31
C ALA A 743 -5.28 -39.31 -40.78
N GLU A 744 -4.61 -38.21 -41.18
CA GLU A 744 -4.00 -38.11 -42.51
C GLU A 744 -2.88 -39.15 -42.69
N ARG A 745 -2.06 -39.37 -41.66
CA ARG A 745 -0.98 -40.37 -41.67
C ARG A 745 -1.54 -41.78 -41.83
N GLU A 746 -2.63 -42.12 -41.15
CA GLU A 746 -3.33 -43.40 -41.30
C GLU A 746 -3.97 -43.57 -42.68
N ALA A 747 -4.64 -42.54 -43.19
CA ALA A 747 -5.24 -42.59 -44.53
C ALA A 747 -4.18 -42.77 -45.63
N ARG A 748 -3.01 -42.12 -45.49
CA ARG A 748 -1.86 -42.32 -46.39
C ARG A 748 -1.31 -43.74 -46.31
N LYS A 749 -1.23 -44.33 -45.10
CA LYS A 749 -0.81 -45.73 -44.90
C LYS A 749 -1.80 -46.73 -45.50
N ALA A 750 -3.09 -46.42 -45.54
CA ALA A 750 -4.12 -47.27 -46.14
C ALA A 750 -4.21 -47.11 -47.68
N GLN A 751 -3.72 -45.99 -48.22
CA GLN A 751 -3.62 -45.75 -49.67
C GLN A 751 -2.41 -46.44 -50.29
N ALA A 752 -1.30 -46.54 -49.54
CA ALA A 752 -0.09 -47.28 -49.91
C ALA A 752 -0.30 -48.78 -49.74
#